data_AF-A0A212EXE4-F1
#
_entry.id   AF-A0A212EXE4-F1
#
_cell.length_a   1.000
_cell.length_b   1.000
_cell.length_c   1.000
_cell.angle_alpha   90.00
_cell.angle_beta   90.00
_cell.angle_gamma   90.00
#
_symmetry.space_group_name_H-M   'P 1'
#
loop_
_entity.id
_entity.type
_entity.pdbx_description
1 polymer ?
#
loop_
_entity_poly.entity_id
_entity_poly.type
_entity_poly.pdbx_seq_one_letter_code
_entity_poly.pdbx_strand_id
1 'polypeptide(L)'
;MSSNSHYNFIVLCSFIISVFGKNCFWNSQCAFNHFSSKTPYNCIRGDLRDSFVKVKGCEPISVWGLIRHGKRTPGTEFVYQIREAVKFKDYIVDSFNKGNSFLCAQDVENLKNWFDERKVFDSVQSLTEEGYQEIFGIGKRLRATFKELLRDLGNSSYRVRSAYGPWVENGAEAFVKGFSDIPINIEPANPNDNIIAPYESCPKFLDEVRDNPDTYYEASKYKESEEFQASKAQIQKRMAIEYNLTNKNITALYDLCRYSWSGIDNKRSPWCALFTLEDLIVNEYHGDLRHYYRNGPGNRYSEIFGRLPLSNLYETFENVKLGEKMKMTIYFSHATMMDMVYSALGWFTDKEPLTHAYRNPKRKWKSTKLGAFAANLIVVLHRCLEDDNEEYKVTYYINEEFVTSVCSDGICSWQQFENTLKPFLNTTLDFCYLFTFKMKLFLIICICCFFKLTASNFCYWNTGCPYKYLSTETPYNSVRGDIRDSIVRLRGCEPVSIWGIYRHGKREPGAKFAESMKQALPIRNYITTSYKKGRSSLCAQDVENLQNWQLNQNTLNGKSDLTEEGRQEMLGLSKRLKEVFPDLLSELRNGDYSFRSASGSWIEKSIQHFVKGLGDDLTIEKVKAGADVMAPYATCGSYQKDVQRNPNIYVEAAKYMQNSEYLATKDRIQRRTGIDYMLTDDNITALYDLCRYTWSAVDNKFSPWCAVFTKDDLEVLEYIQDLKHYYRNGYGTCTDNSEDYNVVFYLNEEPMRSICEEGVCSWREFENKLRPFINTTIDFCEFRSEPY
;
A
#
# COMPACT_ATOMS: atom_id res chain seq x y z
N MET A 1 90.21 17.64 31.96
CA MET A 1 89.42 16.37 32.08
C MET A 1 88.19 16.48 31.19
N SER A 2 87.49 15.36 30.98
CA SER A 2 86.25 15.15 30.21
C SER A 2 85.17 16.26 30.30
N SER A 3 84.30 16.48 29.31
CA SER A 3 84.23 15.96 27.91
C SER A 3 83.07 16.62 27.14
N ASN A 4 83.18 16.62 25.80
CA ASN A 4 82.11 16.80 24.79
C ASN A 4 81.28 18.09 24.77
N SER A 5 81.48 18.87 23.71
CA SER A 5 80.52 19.86 23.21
C SER A 5 79.34 19.20 22.49
N HIS A 6 78.13 19.72 22.64
CA HIS A 6 77.05 19.53 21.66
C HIS A 6 76.41 20.88 21.29
N TYR A 7 75.97 20.98 20.04
CA TYR A 7 75.54 22.22 19.40
C TYR A 7 74.07 22.54 19.69
N ASN A 8 73.77 23.81 19.99
CA ASN A 8 72.40 24.31 20.05
C ASN A 8 71.79 24.41 18.63
N PHE A 9 71.10 23.37 18.19
CA PHE A 9 70.26 23.43 16.99
C PHE A 9 68.96 24.19 17.30
N ILE A 10 68.80 25.39 16.74
CA ILE A 10 67.53 26.13 16.78
C ILE A 10 66.59 25.49 15.75
N VAL A 11 65.68 24.64 16.21
CA VAL A 11 64.64 24.04 15.37
C VAL A 11 63.49 25.03 15.23
N LEU A 12 63.44 25.73 14.09
CA LEU A 12 62.30 26.51 13.66
C LEU A 12 61.15 25.56 13.26
N CYS A 13 60.32 25.18 14.23
CA CYS A 13 59.08 24.46 13.99
C CYS A 13 58.05 25.37 13.28
N SER A 14 58.16 25.46 11.95
CA SER A 14 57.12 26.04 11.12
C SER A 14 55.82 25.23 11.26
N PHE A 15 54.91 25.70 12.12
CA PHE A 15 53.55 25.19 12.18
C PHE A 15 52.82 25.51 10.87
N ILE A 16 52.94 24.62 9.89
CA ILE A 16 52.02 24.55 8.76
C ILE A 16 50.68 24.07 9.33
N ILE A 17 49.86 25.03 9.78
CA ILE A 17 48.46 24.77 10.10
C ILE A 17 47.78 24.47 8.76
N SER A 18 47.68 23.18 8.44
CA SER A 18 46.84 22.69 7.36
C SER A 18 45.38 22.93 7.71
N VAL A 19 44.91 24.14 7.42
CA VAL A 19 43.49 24.49 7.49
C VAL A 19 42.76 23.65 6.44
N PHE A 20 42.29 22.47 6.86
CA PHE A 20 41.35 21.66 6.11
C PHE A 20 40.06 22.45 5.95
N GLY A 21 39.97 23.22 4.87
CA GLY A 21 38.78 23.99 4.51
C GLY A 21 37.59 23.04 4.41
N LYS A 22 36.59 23.22 5.29
CA LYS A 22 35.33 22.48 5.22
C LYS A 22 34.72 22.68 3.83
N ASN A 23 34.62 21.62 3.04
CA ASN A 23 34.06 21.67 1.68
C ASN A 23 32.63 22.26 1.72
N CYS A 24 32.49 23.48 1.18
CA CYS A 24 31.22 24.19 1.11
C CYS A 24 30.29 23.52 0.09
N PHE A 25 29.02 23.34 0.46
CA PHE A 25 27.98 22.93 -0.48
C PHE A 25 27.86 23.90 -1.65
N TRP A 26 27.95 25.21 -1.39
CA TRP A 26 27.90 26.25 -2.41
C TRP A 26 28.96 26.07 -3.49
N ASN A 27 30.18 25.69 -3.09
CA ASN A 27 31.34 25.57 -3.97
C ASN A 27 31.51 24.15 -4.57
N SER A 28 30.60 23.20 -4.27
CA SER A 28 30.67 21.87 -4.85
C SER A 28 30.47 21.91 -6.36
N GLN A 29 31.44 21.39 -7.11
CA GLN A 29 31.36 21.29 -8.57
C GLN A 29 30.18 20.41 -9.00
N CYS A 30 29.97 19.29 -8.30
CA CYS A 30 28.80 18.43 -8.44
C CYS A 30 27.82 18.71 -7.29
N ALA A 31 26.69 19.35 -7.57
CA ALA A 31 25.58 19.44 -6.63
C ALA A 31 24.47 18.46 -7.03
N PHE A 32 23.93 17.73 -6.06
CA PHE A 32 22.78 16.88 -6.27
C PHE A 32 21.56 17.74 -6.61
N ASN A 33 20.92 17.43 -7.74
CA ASN A 33 19.83 18.21 -8.33
C ASN A 33 18.54 17.39 -8.49
N HIS A 34 18.47 16.25 -7.78
CA HIS A 34 17.35 15.30 -7.81
C HIS A 34 16.58 15.39 -6.49
N PHE A 35 15.26 15.53 -6.55
CA PHE A 35 14.43 15.86 -5.40
C PHE A 35 13.08 15.11 -5.39
N SER A 36 13.04 13.89 -5.95
CA SER A 36 11.81 13.15 -6.27
C SER A 36 10.93 13.99 -7.22
N SER A 37 9.60 13.87 -7.18
CA SER A 37 8.66 14.64 -8.01
C SER A 37 8.64 16.16 -7.75
N LYS A 38 9.60 16.69 -6.99
CA LYS A 38 9.80 18.13 -6.73
C LYS A 38 11.12 18.62 -7.36
N THR A 39 11.75 17.78 -8.19
CA THR A 39 12.89 18.12 -9.05
C THR A 39 12.51 19.27 -10.01
N PRO A 40 13.32 20.34 -10.13
CA PRO A 40 13.12 21.38 -11.13
C PRO A 40 13.31 20.82 -12.55
N TYR A 41 12.51 21.28 -13.53
CA TYR A 41 12.46 20.61 -14.84
C TYR A 41 13.79 20.69 -15.60
N ASN A 42 14.48 21.84 -15.53
CA ASN A 42 15.81 22.05 -16.12
C ASN A 42 16.90 21.08 -15.60
N CYS A 43 16.67 20.34 -14.52
CA CYS A 43 17.61 19.36 -14.00
C CYS A 43 17.50 17.98 -14.66
N ILE A 44 16.42 17.70 -15.40
CA ILE A 44 16.10 16.37 -15.95
C ILE A 44 15.53 16.38 -17.38
N ARG A 45 15.31 17.56 -17.98
CA ARG A 45 14.80 17.67 -19.36
C ARG A 45 15.90 17.54 -20.41
N GLY A 46 15.49 17.07 -21.58
CA GLY A 46 16.22 17.32 -22.83
C GLY A 46 15.80 18.64 -23.47
N ASP A 47 16.00 18.73 -24.78
CA ASP A 47 15.45 19.81 -25.60
C ASP A 47 14.87 19.22 -26.88
N LEU A 48 13.55 19.38 -27.10
CA LEU A 48 12.83 18.67 -28.16
C LEU A 48 13.28 19.06 -29.57
N ARG A 49 14.04 20.16 -29.70
CA ARG A 49 14.66 20.60 -30.96
C ARG A 49 15.91 19.81 -31.32
N ASP A 50 16.60 19.29 -30.30
CA ASP A 50 17.90 18.60 -30.42
C ASP A 50 17.73 17.07 -30.33
N SER A 51 16.74 16.59 -29.56
CA SER A 51 16.41 15.16 -29.42
C SER A 51 15.47 14.61 -30.52
N PHE A 52 14.85 15.47 -31.33
CA PHE A 52 13.88 15.05 -32.35
C PHE A 52 14.52 14.16 -33.42
N VAL A 53 14.05 12.92 -33.51
CA VAL A 53 14.49 11.95 -34.52
C VAL A 53 13.67 12.11 -35.81
N LYS A 54 14.32 12.59 -36.87
CA LYS A 54 13.74 12.58 -38.23
C LYS A 54 13.73 11.15 -38.76
N VAL A 55 12.57 10.51 -38.73
CA VAL A 55 12.35 9.18 -39.32
C VAL A 55 12.58 9.25 -40.84
N LYS A 56 13.40 8.35 -41.38
CA LYS A 56 13.69 8.31 -42.83
C LYS A 56 12.44 7.95 -43.62
N GLY A 57 12.16 8.69 -44.70
CA GLY A 57 11.03 8.44 -45.60
C GLY A 57 9.66 8.83 -45.04
N CYS A 58 9.61 9.49 -43.88
CA CYS A 58 8.36 9.81 -43.18
C CYS A 58 8.32 11.28 -42.71
N GLU A 59 7.10 11.81 -42.54
CA GLU A 59 6.81 13.14 -42.00
C GLU A 59 5.87 13.06 -40.78
N PRO A 60 6.04 13.93 -39.75
CA PRO A 60 5.16 13.95 -38.59
C PRO A 60 3.80 14.56 -38.97
N ILE A 61 2.71 13.81 -38.76
CA ILE A 61 1.34 14.19 -39.13
C ILE A 61 0.42 14.48 -37.93
N SER A 62 0.78 14.04 -36.72
CA SER A 62 0.09 14.40 -35.48
C SER A 62 1.01 14.28 -34.27
N VAL A 63 0.80 15.13 -33.27
CA VAL A 63 1.47 15.06 -31.97
C VAL A 63 0.47 15.01 -30.83
N TRP A 64 0.66 14.08 -29.89
CA TRP A 64 -0.11 13.94 -28.67
C TRP A 64 0.81 14.16 -27.48
N GLY A 65 0.36 14.82 -26.42
CA GLY A 65 1.18 15.10 -25.25
C GLY A 65 0.41 15.14 -23.94
N LEU A 66 0.96 14.49 -22.91
CA LEU A 66 0.55 14.64 -21.52
C LEU A 66 1.68 15.35 -20.77
N ILE A 67 1.36 16.53 -20.23
CA ILE A 67 2.32 17.44 -19.60
C ILE A 67 1.88 17.69 -18.16
N ARG A 68 2.77 17.49 -17.20
CA ARG A 68 2.50 17.91 -15.82
C ARG A 68 2.55 19.43 -15.72
N HIS A 69 1.72 20.03 -14.86
CA HIS A 69 1.92 21.40 -14.39
C HIS A 69 3.38 21.69 -13.98
N GLY A 70 3.84 22.93 -14.23
CA GLY A 70 5.16 23.41 -13.83
C GLY A 70 5.32 23.58 -12.32
N LYS A 71 6.47 24.09 -11.90
CA LYS A 71 6.77 24.38 -10.49
C LYS A 71 5.70 25.26 -9.84
N ARG A 72 5.21 24.81 -8.68
CA ARG A 72 4.20 25.53 -7.88
C ARG A 72 4.64 25.69 -6.43
N THR A 73 4.02 26.64 -5.72
CA THR A 73 4.20 26.80 -4.28
C THR A 73 3.67 25.57 -3.52
N PRO A 74 4.09 25.34 -2.25
CA PRO A 74 3.71 24.15 -1.49
C PRO A 74 2.20 24.01 -1.27
N GLY A 75 1.78 22.79 -0.89
CA GLY A 75 0.41 22.58 -0.38
C GLY A 75 0.26 23.14 1.05
N THR A 76 -0.99 23.38 1.47
CA THR A 76 -1.33 24.00 2.76
C THR A 76 -0.65 23.36 3.96
N GLU A 77 -0.63 22.02 4.07
CA GLU A 77 0.06 21.33 5.18
C GLU A 77 1.58 21.52 5.18
N PHE A 78 2.17 21.65 3.98
CA PHE A 78 3.62 21.77 3.80
C PHE A 78 4.09 23.19 4.09
N VAL A 79 3.34 24.23 3.69
CA VAL A 79 3.80 25.62 3.87
C VAL A 79 3.94 25.99 5.35
N TYR A 80 3.06 25.50 6.23
CA TYR A 80 3.22 25.70 7.68
C TYR A 80 4.49 25.03 8.21
N GLN A 81 4.74 23.76 7.85
CA GLN A 81 5.94 23.03 8.29
C GLN A 81 7.23 23.69 7.77
N ILE A 82 7.23 24.21 6.54
CA ILE A 82 8.34 24.95 5.95
C ILE A 82 8.57 26.29 6.68
N ARG A 83 7.51 27.05 6.97
CA ARG A 83 7.60 28.32 7.73
C ARG A 83 8.15 28.11 9.15
N GLU A 84 7.81 26.99 9.80
CA GLU A 84 8.44 26.61 11.07
C GLU A 84 9.91 26.20 10.88
N ALA A 85 10.26 25.48 9.82
CA ALA A 85 11.64 25.08 9.52
C ALA A 85 12.57 26.28 9.24
N VAL A 86 12.05 27.37 8.66
CA VAL A 86 12.82 28.62 8.47
C VAL A 86 13.34 29.20 9.79
N LYS A 87 12.64 28.98 10.92
CA LYS A 87 13.07 29.45 12.25
C LYS A 87 14.35 28.79 12.74
N PHE A 88 14.77 27.66 12.16
CA PHE A 88 16.06 27.06 12.50
C PHE A 88 17.26 27.90 12.01
N LYS A 89 17.07 28.88 11.11
CA LYS A 89 18.16 29.73 10.59
C LYS A 89 19.00 30.34 11.72
N ASP A 90 18.34 30.97 12.68
CA ASP A 90 19.02 31.79 13.68
C ASP A 90 19.81 30.92 14.67
N TYR A 91 19.28 29.72 15.01
CA TYR A 91 19.98 28.71 15.80
C TYR A 91 21.21 28.12 15.08
N ILE A 92 21.14 27.93 13.75
CA ILE A 92 22.28 27.46 12.95
C ILE A 92 23.38 28.53 12.92
N VAL A 93 23.00 29.80 12.75
CA VAL A 93 23.94 30.94 12.73
C VAL A 93 24.59 31.15 14.10
N ASP A 94 23.82 31.09 15.19
CA ASP A 94 24.33 31.15 16.57
C ASP A 94 25.30 29.99 16.88
N SER A 95 24.94 28.75 16.50
CA SER A 95 25.81 27.59 16.66
C SER A 95 27.12 27.69 15.85
N PHE A 96 27.07 28.27 14.66
CA PHE A 96 28.29 28.58 13.88
C PHE A 96 29.14 29.65 14.56
N ASN A 97 28.54 30.73 15.06
CA ASN A 97 29.25 31.80 15.78
C ASN A 97 29.92 31.30 17.08
N LYS A 98 29.30 30.31 17.74
CA LYS A 98 29.86 29.59 18.90
C LYS A 98 30.96 28.58 18.54
N GLY A 99 31.24 28.37 17.25
CA GLY A 99 32.24 27.42 16.74
C GLY A 99 31.77 25.96 16.65
N ASN A 100 30.52 25.66 16.97
CA ASN A 100 29.98 24.30 17.10
C ASN A 100 29.50 23.70 15.76
N SER A 101 29.14 24.53 14.78
CA SER A 101 28.58 24.04 13.50
C SER A 101 29.61 23.36 12.59
N PHE A 102 29.18 22.30 11.90
CA PHE A 102 29.99 21.59 10.90
C PHE A 102 29.83 22.16 9.48
N LEU A 103 28.97 23.17 9.28
CA LEU A 103 28.90 23.91 8.03
C LEU A 103 30.17 24.73 7.77
N CYS A 104 30.40 25.11 6.51
CA CYS A 104 31.45 26.06 6.15
C CYS A 104 30.93 27.51 6.30
N ALA A 105 31.84 28.49 6.40
CA ALA A 105 31.49 29.90 6.56
C ALA A 105 30.62 30.45 5.40
N GLN A 106 30.91 30.07 4.15
CA GLN A 106 30.13 30.52 2.99
C GLN A 106 28.70 29.97 3.03
N ASP A 107 28.50 28.71 3.39
CA ASP A 107 27.17 28.10 3.48
C ASP A 107 26.32 28.78 4.57
N VAL A 108 26.92 29.15 5.71
CA VAL A 108 26.24 29.87 6.80
C VAL A 108 25.97 31.33 6.44
N GLU A 109 26.89 32.03 5.78
CA GLU A 109 26.64 33.40 5.32
C GLU A 109 25.56 33.44 4.22
N ASN A 110 25.52 32.44 3.34
CA ASN A 110 24.44 32.25 2.37
C ASN A 110 23.09 31.95 3.04
N LEU A 111 23.07 31.15 4.12
CA LEU A 111 21.86 30.92 4.92
C LEU A 111 21.41 32.18 5.65
N LYS A 112 22.31 32.89 6.31
CA LYS A 112 22.08 34.16 7.04
C LYS A 112 21.39 35.20 6.15
N ASN A 113 21.95 35.42 4.96
CA ASN A 113 21.42 36.34 3.95
C ASN A 113 20.22 35.80 3.16
N TRP A 114 19.78 34.56 3.40
CA TRP A 114 18.60 34.00 2.73
C TRP A 114 17.30 34.58 3.30
N PHE A 115 16.43 34.98 2.38
CA PHE A 115 15.01 35.27 2.57
C PHE A 115 14.23 34.77 1.33
N ASP A 116 12.90 34.64 1.44
CA ASP A 116 12.06 34.20 0.33
C ASP A 116 11.73 35.35 -0.63
N GLU A 117 12.74 35.80 -1.39
CA GLU A 117 12.66 36.86 -2.40
C GLU A 117 11.48 36.69 -3.37
N ARG A 118 11.15 35.42 -3.69
CA ARG A 118 10.16 35.00 -4.69
C ARG A 118 8.80 34.68 -4.09
N LYS A 119 8.62 34.83 -2.77
CA LYS A 119 7.35 34.61 -2.06
C LYS A 119 6.77 33.21 -2.28
N VAL A 120 7.63 32.21 -2.48
CA VAL A 120 7.28 30.80 -2.70
C VAL A 120 6.50 30.21 -1.52
N PHE A 121 6.59 30.83 -0.35
CA PHE A 121 5.91 30.43 0.88
C PHE A 121 4.84 31.42 1.36
N ASP A 122 4.51 32.48 0.61
CA ASP A 122 3.40 33.39 0.93
C ASP A 122 2.04 32.78 0.53
N SER A 123 1.94 32.22 -0.69
CA SER A 123 0.73 31.60 -1.22
C SER A 123 0.80 30.06 -1.25
N VAL A 124 -0.36 29.40 -1.21
CA VAL A 124 -0.48 27.94 -1.35
C VAL A 124 -0.88 27.55 -2.77
N GLN A 125 -0.41 26.37 -3.21
CA GLN A 125 -0.79 25.71 -4.45
C GLN A 125 -0.73 26.56 -5.74
N SER A 126 -0.02 27.69 -5.75
CA SER A 126 0.00 28.63 -6.89
C SER A 126 1.12 28.26 -7.88
N LEU A 127 0.89 28.32 -9.19
CA LEU A 127 1.99 28.21 -10.16
C LEU A 127 3.00 29.34 -9.92
N THR A 128 4.30 29.04 -9.87
CA THR A 128 5.32 30.07 -9.72
C THR A 128 5.73 30.62 -11.09
N GLU A 129 6.36 31.80 -11.13
CA GLU A 129 6.95 32.33 -12.38
C GLU A 129 7.92 31.31 -13.00
N GLU A 130 8.72 30.63 -12.18
CA GLU A 130 9.60 29.55 -12.62
C GLU A 130 8.81 28.42 -13.33
N GLY A 131 7.67 28.00 -12.76
CA GLY A 131 6.79 26.99 -13.37
C GLY A 131 6.01 27.47 -14.58
N TYR A 132 5.71 28.76 -14.67
CA TYR A 132 5.16 29.39 -15.87
C TYR A 132 6.20 29.33 -17.02
N GLN A 133 7.44 29.76 -16.75
CA GLN A 133 8.54 29.75 -17.72
C GLN A 133 8.97 28.33 -18.15
N GLU A 134 8.93 27.34 -17.24
CA GLU A 134 9.12 25.91 -17.59
C GLU A 134 8.16 25.48 -18.72
N ILE A 135 6.86 25.74 -18.55
CA ILE A 135 5.79 25.27 -19.43
C ILE A 135 5.69 26.12 -20.72
N PHE A 136 5.87 27.44 -20.61
CA PHE A 136 6.05 28.36 -21.74
C PHE A 136 7.23 27.95 -22.62
N GLY A 137 8.32 27.48 -22.00
CA GLY A 137 9.47 26.90 -22.69
C GLY A 137 9.13 25.65 -23.50
N ILE A 138 8.32 24.73 -22.95
CA ILE A 138 7.85 23.53 -23.69
C ILE A 138 7.01 23.95 -24.89
N GLY A 139 6.10 24.93 -24.74
CA GLY A 139 5.31 25.48 -25.84
C GLY A 139 6.18 26.00 -26.98
N LYS A 140 7.22 26.78 -26.66
CA LYS A 140 8.22 27.27 -27.64
C LYS A 140 8.96 26.15 -28.34
N ARG A 141 9.43 25.13 -27.61
CA ARG A 141 10.21 24.01 -28.17
C ARG A 141 9.35 23.10 -29.05
N LEU A 142 8.11 22.81 -28.65
CA LEU A 142 7.15 22.05 -29.47
C LEU A 142 6.86 22.77 -30.80
N ARG A 143 6.57 24.08 -30.74
CA ARG A 143 6.35 24.91 -31.94
C ARG A 143 7.58 24.97 -32.85
N ALA A 144 8.77 25.06 -32.26
CA ALA A 144 10.03 25.17 -32.99
C ALA A 144 10.49 23.85 -33.64
N THR A 145 10.08 22.71 -33.09
CA THR A 145 10.37 21.37 -33.62
C THR A 145 9.40 21.02 -34.76
N PHE A 146 8.09 21.06 -34.49
CA PHE A 146 7.05 20.61 -35.43
C PHE A 146 6.52 21.73 -36.33
N LYS A 147 7.41 22.59 -36.84
CA LYS A 147 7.07 23.82 -37.59
C LYS A 147 6.08 23.58 -38.72
N GLU A 148 6.37 22.65 -39.64
CA GLU A 148 5.53 22.44 -40.83
C GLU A 148 4.18 21.80 -40.49
N LEU A 149 4.19 20.77 -39.63
CA LEU A 149 2.96 20.14 -39.12
C LEU A 149 2.04 21.20 -38.48
N LEU A 150 2.58 22.01 -37.58
CA LEU A 150 1.80 22.91 -36.74
C LEU A 150 1.64 24.32 -37.33
N ARG A 151 2.25 24.64 -38.49
CA ARG A 151 2.22 25.97 -39.11
C ARG A 151 0.80 26.54 -39.16
N ASP A 152 -0.08 25.78 -39.81
CA ASP A 152 -1.46 26.13 -40.08
C ASP A 152 -2.41 25.29 -39.19
N LEU A 153 -2.94 25.90 -38.12
CA LEU A 153 -3.90 25.27 -37.19
C LEU A 153 -5.28 25.94 -37.29
N GLY A 154 -6.29 25.17 -37.67
CA GLY A 154 -7.70 25.53 -37.49
C GLY A 154 -8.30 24.91 -36.22
N ASN A 155 -9.44 25.42 -35.75
CA ASN A 155 -10.06 25.02 -34.47
C ASN A 155 -10.47 23.54 -34.35
N SER A 156 -10.55 22.79 -35.46
CA SER A 156 -10.78 21.34 -35.47
C SER A 156 -9.51 20.50 -35.64
N SER A 157 -8.34 21.14 -35.69
CA SER A 157 -7.03 20.49 -35.88
C SER A 157 -6.15 20.49 -34.63
N TYR A 158 -6.66 21.01 -33.51
CA TYR A 158 -5.99 20.92 -32.21
C TYR A 158 -6.96 20.68 -31.06
N ARG A 159 -6.43 20.18 -29.95
CA ARG A 159 -7.03 20.13 -28.62
C ARG A 159 -5.99 20.54 -27.60
N VAL A 160 -6.34 21.47 -26.71
CA VAL A 160 -5.55 21.82 -25.52
C VAL A 160 -6.49 21.83 -24.32
N ARG A 161 -6.23 21.04 -23.28
CA ARG A 161 -7.12 20.93 -22.11
C ARG A 161 -6.32 20.72 -20.82
N SER A 162 -6.83 21.20 -19.69
CA SER A 162 -6.21 21.03 -18.37
C SER A 162 -7.10 20.26 -17.40
N ALA A 163 -6.48 19.51 -16.50
CA ALA A 163 -7.12 19.02 -15.29
C ALA A 163 -7.51 20.22 -14.41
N TYR A 164 -8.60 20.08 -13.66
CA TYR A 164 -9.14 21.16 -12.82
C TYR A 164 -8.18 21.57 -11.71
N GLY A 165 -7.86 22.87 -11.63
CA GLY A 165 -7.00 23.46 -10.61
C GLY A 165 -6.18 24.61 -11.19
N PRO A 166 -6.17 25.80 -10.56
CA PRO A 166 -5.67 27.03 -11.18
C PRO A 166 -4.18 26.99 -11.53
N TRP A 167 -3.36 26.19 -10.86
CA TRP A 167 -1.95 26.01 -11.22
C TRP A 167 -1.71 25.10 -12.44
N VAL A 168 -2.70 24.31 -12.84
CA VAL A 168 -2.70 23.49 -14.06
C VAL A 168 -3.25 24.32 -15.22
N GLU A 169 -4.35 25.04 -14.99
CA GLU A 169 -4.99 25.95 -15.94
C GLU A 169 -4.04 27.10 -16.35
N ASN A 170 -3.40 27.78 -15.39
CA ASN A 170 -2.35 28.78 -15.65
C ASN A 170 -1.13 28.17 -16.38
N GLY A 171 -0.90 26.86 -16.24
CA GLY A 171 0.13 26.13 -16.98
C GLY A 171 -0.25 25.95 -18.46
N ALA A 172 -1.50 25.56 -18.73
CA ALA A 172 -2.01 25.47 -20.10
C ALA A 172 -1.99 26.85 -20.80
N GLU A 173 -2.31 27.94 -20.08
CA GLU A 173 -2.12 29.31 -20.58
C GLU A 173 -0.65 29.62 -20.90
N ALA A 174 0.28 29.26 -20.01
CA ALA A 174 1.71 29.48 -20.23
C ALA A 174 2.22 28.76 -21.48
N PHE A 175 1.79 27.51 -21.68
CA PHE A 175 2.09 26.73 -22.87
C PHE A 175 1.56 27.41 -24.14
N VAL A 176 0.28 27.80 -24.16
CA VAL A 176 -0.33 28.48 -25.32
C VAL A 176 0.42 29.76 -25.67
N LYS A 177 0.70 30.61 -24.67
CA LYS A 177 1.46 31.87 -24.84
C LYS A 177 2.92 31.64 -25.27
N GLY A 178 3.49 30.48 -25.00
CA GLY A 178 4.81 30.07 -25.50
C GLY A 178 4.75 29.48 -26.91
N PHE A 179 3.67 28.78 -27.23
CA PHE A 179 3.49 28.06 -28.48
C PHE A 179 3.06 28.95 -29.66
N SER A 180 2.25 29.99 -29.41
CA SER A 180 1.66 30.82 -30.47
C SER A 180 1.30 32.22 -29.99
N ASP A 181 1.66 33.24 -30.78
CA ASP A 181 1.18 34.62 -30.59
C ASP A 181 -0.30 34.78 -31.03
N ILE A 182 -0.82 33.86 -31.84
CA ILE A 182 -2.25 33.76 -32.19
C ILE A 182 -2.98 33.00 -31.07
N PRO A 183 -4.12 33.49 -30.56
CA PRO A 183 -4.89 32.80 -29.53
C PRO A 183 -5.31 31.37 -29.93
N ILE A 184 -4.89 30.39 -29.13
CA ILE A 184 -5.35 29.00 -29.20
C ILE A 184 -6.37 28.79 -28.08
N ASN A 185 -7.52 28.21 -28.40
CA ASN A 185 -8.55 27.96 -27.39
C ASN A 185 -8.16 26.78 -26.48
N ILE A 186 -8.29 26.98 -25.16
CA ILE A 186 -8.15 25.91 -24.18
C ILE A 186 -9.56 25.37 -23.87
N GLU A 187 -9.78 24.08 -23.98
CA GLU A 187 -11.02 23.43 -23.56
C GLU A 187 -11.18 23.59 -22.03
N PRO A 188 -12.37 24.00 -21.53
CA PRO A 188 -12.60 24.22 -20.11
C PRO A 188 -12.26 23.00 -19.25
N ALA A 189 -11.60 23.24 -18.12
CA ALA A 189 -11.21 22.18 -17.20
C ALA A 189 -12.45 21.56 -16.51
N ASN A 190 -12.51 20.22 -16.49
CA ASN A 190 -13.60 19.47 -15.88
C ASN A 190 -13.15 18.88 -14.53
N PRO A 191 -13.84 19.17 -13.41
CA PRO A 191 -13.56 18.54 -12.11
C PRO A 191 -13.71 17.01 -12.08
N ASN A 192 -14.43 16.43 -13.04
CA ASN A 192 -14.66 14.99 -13.18
C ASN A 192 -14.07 14.51 -14.53
N ASP A 193 -12.81 14.85 -14.83
CA ASP A 193 -12.20 14.46 -16.10
C ASP A 193 -11.69 13.02 -16.09
N ASN A 194 -12.46 12.14 -16.72
CA ASN A 194 -12.20 10.71 -16.83
C ASN A 194 -10.93 10.33 -17.63
N ILE A 195 -10.25 11.28 -18.29
CA ILE A 195 -9.05 11.00 -19.11
C ILE A 195 -7.78 11.50 -18.43
N ILE A 196 -7.80 12.72 -17.87
CA ILE A 196 -6.57 13.41 -17.41
C ILE A 196 -6.47 13.59 -15.89
N ALA A 197 -7.55 13.36 -15.14
CA ALA A 197 -7.52 13.28 -13.67
C ALA A 197 -8.59 12.32 -13.07
N PRO A 198 -8.83 11.13 -13.65
CA PRO A 198 -9.94 10.24 -13.26
C PRO A 198 -9.92 9.80 -11.78
N TYR A 199 -8.73 9.82 -11.16
CA TYR A 199 -8.51 9.46 -9.77
C TYR A 199 -9.05 10.50 -8.77
N GLU A 200 -9.18 11.78 -9.12
CA GLU A 200 -9.69 12.81 -8.19
C GLU A 200 -11.21 12.66 -7.94
N SER A 201 -11.95 12.19 -8.94
CA SER A 201 -13.41 11.97 -8.87
C SER A 201 -13.82 10.53 -8.55
N CYS A 202 -12.88 9.61 -8.29
CA CYS A 202 -13.15 8.17 -8.09
C CYS A 202 -13.17 7.79 -6.59
N PRO A 203 -14.35 7.65 -5.93
CA PRO A 203 -14.42 7.46 -4.48
C PRO A 203 -13.61 6.27 -3.97
N LYS A 204 -13.61 5.16 -4.72
CA LYS A 204 -12.89 3.93 -4.36
C LYS A 204 -11.37 4.09 -4.33
N PHE A 205 -10.79 4.94 -5.19
CA PHE A 205 -9.36 5.26 -5.12
C PHE A 205 -9.05 6.24 -3.99
N LEU A 206 -9.97 7.16 -3.67
CA LEU A 206 -9.81 8.06 -2.53
C LEU A 206 -9.71 7.24 -1.24
N ASP A 207 -10.66 6.33 -1.05
CA ASP A 207 -10.80 5.43 0.10
C ASP A 207 -9.67 4.38 0.17
N GLU A 208 -9.53 3.50 -0.82
CA GLU A 208 -8.57 2.37 -0.75
C GLU A 208 -7.09 2.80 -0.88
N VAL A 209 -6.77 3.99 -1.43
CA VAL A 209 -5.39 4.39 -1.75
C VAL A 209 -5.00 5.79 -1.28
N ARG A 210 -5.75 6.84 -1.65
CA ARG A 210 -5.31 8.23 -1.37
C ARG A 210 -5.26 8.52 0.12
N ASP A 211 -6.30 8.11 0.83
CA ASP A 211 -6.59 8.45 2.23
C ASP A 211 -6.33 7.25 3.17
N ASN A 212 -6.12 6.05 2.61
CA ASN A 212 -5.67 4.85 3.33
C ASN A 212 -4.23 5.01 3.88
N PRO A 213 -3.99 4.83 5.20
CA PRO A 213 -2.64 4.89 5.77
C PRO A 213 -1.69 3.82 5.24
N ASP A 214 -2.17 2.62 4.91
CA ASP A 214 -1.34 1.47 4.52
C ASP A 214 -0.62 1.69 3.19
N THR A 215 -1.20 2.50 2.30
CA THR A 215 -0.55 2.98 1.06
C THR A 215 0.75 3.75 1.34
N TYR A 216 0.92 4.27 2.55
CA TYR A 216 2.13 4.97 2.98
C TYR A 216 2.95 4.16 4.00
N TYR A 217 2.65 2.87 4.23
CA TYR A 217 3.38 2.01 5.16
C TYR A 217 4.89 2.01 4.86
N GLU A 218 5.29 1.59 3.67
CA GLU A 218 6.71 1.49 3.26
C GLU A 218 7.44 2.83 3.36
N ALA A 219 6.80 3.92 2.91
CA ALA A 219 7.38 5.26 2.99
C ALA A 219 7.49 5.79 4.44
N SER A 220 6.62 5.35 5.34
CA SER A 220 6.64 5.71 6.76
C SER A 220 7.69 4.88 7.50
N LYS A 221 7.67 3.55 7.29
CA LYS A 221 8.61 2.59 7.85
C LYS A 221 10.05 2.85 7.41
N TYR A 222 10.27 3.34 6.19
CA TYR A 222 11.60 3.75 5.74
C TYR A 222 12.18 4.89 6.58
N LYS A 223 11.35 5.75 7.21
CA LYS A 223 11.85 6.77 8.14
C LYS A 223 12.30 6.21 9.49
N GLU A 224 12.05 4.93 9.77
CA GLU A 224 12.55 4.21 10.94
C GLU A 224 13.82 3.40 10.62
N SER A 225 14.19 3.27 9.33
CA SER A 225 15.41 2.58 8.91
C SER A 225 16.68 3.20 9.51
N GLU A 226 17.71 2.36 9.69
CA GLU A 226 19.04 2.81 10.14
C GLU A 226 19.58 3.91 9.22
N GLU A 227 19.42 3.76 7.91
CA GLU A 227 19.83 4.73 6.89
C GLU A 227 19.16 6.11 7.08
N PHE A 228 17.83 6.14 7.29
CA PHE A 228 17.13 7.41 7.49
C PHE A 228 17.43 8.03 8.87
N GLN A 229 17.57 7.23 9.92
CA GLN A 229 17.95 7.74 11.25
C GLN A 229 19.42 8.21 11.29
N ALA A 230 20.32 7.56 10.55
CA ALA A 230 21.69 8.03 10.35
C ALA A 230 21.72 9.36 9.60
N SER A 231 20.94 9.49 8.51
CA SER A 231 20.80 10.75 7.77
C SER A 231 20.30 11.90 8.66
N LYS A 232 19.19 11.67 9.39
CA LYS A 232 18.68 12.59 10.42
C LYS A 232 19.74 13.00 11.45
N ALA A 233 20.53 12.05 11.94
CA ALA A 233 21.60 12.31 12.90
C ALA A 233 22.75 13.14 12.28
N GLN A 234 23.11 12.90 11.01
CA GLN A 234 24.08 13.72 10.28
C GLN A 234 23.58 15.15 10.08
N ILE A 235 22.31 15.34 9.66
CA ILE A 235 21.69 16.67 9.50
C ILE A 235 21.66 17.42 10.85
N GLN A 236 21.21 16.77 11.92
CA GLN A 236 21.18 17.38 13.27
C GLN A 236 22.57 17.76 13.77
N LYS A 237 23.57 16.88 13.59
CA LYS A 237 24.97 17.18 13.89
C LYS A 237 25.50 18.33 13.04
N ARG A 238 25.14 18.41 11.76
CA ARG A 238 25.60 19.43 10.82
C ARG A 238 25.04 20.81 11.13
N MET A 239 23.77 20.88 11.54
CA MET A 239 23.13 22.09 12.11
C MET A 239 23.71 22.46 13.48
N ALA A 240 24.12 21.47 14.28
CA ALA A 240 24.70 21.63 15.63
C ALA A 240 23.83 22.44 16.60
N ILE A 241 22.50 22.24 16.54
CA ILE A 241 21.52 22.93 17.39
C ILE A 241 21.13 22.09 18.61
N GLU A 242 20.78 22.74 19.71
CA GLU A 242 20.35 22.12 20.98
C GLU A 242 18.91 21.55 20.94
N TYR A 243 18.40 21.24 19.73
CA TYR A 243 17.05 20.75 19.49
C TYR A 243 17.06 19.38 18.80
N ASN A 244 16.32 18.42 19.37
CA ASN A 244 16.21 17.08 18.80
C ASN A 244 15.18 17.07 17.65
N LEU A 245 15.66 16.95 16.41
CA LEU A 245 14.83 17.02 15.20
C LEU A 245 13.93 15.78 15.10
N THR A 246 12.65 16.00 14.80
CA THR A 246 11.72 14.93 14.44
C THR A 246 11.85 14.56 12.96
N ASN A 247 11.34 13.38 12.58
CA ASN A 247 11.23 12.99 11.18
C ASN A 247 10.37 13.98 10.34
N LYS A 248 9.47 14.76 10.99
CA LYS A 248 8.74 15.87 10.36
C LYS A 248 9.65 17.08 10.11
N ASN A 249 10.52 17.46 11.05
CA ASN A 249 11.47 18.57 10.84
C ASN A 249 12.45 18.28 9.70
N ILE A 250 12.98 17.05 9.60
CA ILE A 250 13.84 16.64 8.46
C ILE A 250 13.07 16.76 7.14
N THR A 251 11.83 16.26 7.09
CA THR A 251 10.96 16.38 5.89
C THR A 251 10.75 17.86 5.51
N ALA A 252 10.48 18.73 6.49
CA ALA A 252 10.25 20.16 6.29
C ALA A 252 11.49 20.93 5.83
N LEU A 253 12.68 20.61 6.36
CA LEU A 253 13.97 21.17 5.92
C LEU A 253 14.31 20.75 4.49
N TYR A 254 13.99 19.50 4.11
CA TYR A 254 14.18 18.98 2.76
C TYR A 254 13.19 19.63 1.77
N ASP A 255 11.93 19.81 2.17
CA ASP A 255 10.95 20.59 1.40
C ASP A 255 11.40 22.05 1.23
N LEU A 256 11.87 22.70 2.29
CA LEU A 256 12.42 24.07 2.25
C LEU A 256 13.60 24.18 1.27
N CYS A 257 14.55 23.24 1.30
CA CYS A 257 15.63 23.10 0.32
C CYS A 257 15.09 23.03 -1.13
N ARG A 258 14.24 22.05 -1.45
CA ARG A 258 13.83 21.79 -2.84
C ARG A 258 12.84 22.79 -3.43
N TYR A 259 11.93 23.37 -2.64
CA TYR A 259 11.04 24.42 -3.13
C TYR A 259 11.79 25.76 -3.38
N SER A 260 12.79 26.09 -2.58
CA SER A 260 13.57 27.33 -2.73
C SER A 260 14.73 27.24 -3.73
N TRP A 261 15.08 26.06 -4.24
CA TRP A 261 16.00 25.91 -5.37
C TRP A 261 15.40 26.50 -6.67
N SER A 262 16.15 27.23 -7.48
CA SER A 262 15.74 27.63 -8.85
C SER A 262 16.40 26.78 -9.93
N GLY A 263 15.59 26.11 -10.75
CA GLY A 263 16.06 25.39 -11.93
C GLY A 263 16.34 26.30 -13.13
N ILE A 264 15.69 27.48 -13.20
CA ILE A 264 15.87 28.43 -14.31
C ILE A 264 17.08 29.33 -14.06
N ASP A 265 17.21 29.88 -12.86
CA ASP A 265 18.35 30.75 -12.51
C ASP A 265 19.61 29.95 -12.16
N ASN A 266 19.52 28.61 -12.11
CA ASN A 266 20.49 27.69 -11.48
C ASN A 266 20.84 28.08 -10.02
N LYS A 267 19.97 28.87 -9.36
CA LYS A 267 20.17 29.41 -8.01
C LYS A 267 19.87 28.31 -6.98
N ARG A 268 20.92 27.57 -6.60
CA ARG A 268 20.91 26.56 -5.52
C ARG A 268 20.30 27.16 -4.25
N SER A 269 19.55 26.37 -3.48
CA SER A 269 19.08 26.82 -2.17
C SER A 269 20.18 26.67 -1.10
N PRO A 270 20.45 27.71 -0.29
CA PRO A 270 21.33 27.59 0.89
C PRO A 270 20.86 26.53 1.89
N TRP A 271 19.55 26.27 1.98
CA TRP A 271 19.00 25.23 2.87
C TRP A 271 19.40 23.81 2.49
N CYS A 272 19.79 23.57 1.23
CA CYS A 272 20.33 22.27 0.83
C CYS A 272 21.75 22.02 1.40
N ALA A 273 22.46 23.06 1.87
CA ALA A 273 23.76 22.90 2.53
C ALA A 273 23.70 22.17 3.87
N LEU A 274 22.50 21.98 4.45
CA LEU A 274 22.26 21.20 5.67
C LEU A 274 22.32 19.68 5.43
N PHE A 275 22.35 19.25 4.17
CA PHE A 275 22.34 17.86 3.74
C PHE A 275 23.67 17.50 3.06
N THR A 276 24.15 16.28 3.26
CA THR A 276 25.17 15.66 2.41
C THR A 276 24.55 15.12 1.10
N LEU A 277 25.38 14.65 0.17
CA LEU A 277 24.91 13.94 -1.02
C LEU A 277 24.03 12.74 -0.65
N GLU A 278 24.44 11.94 0.34
CA GLU A 278 23.69 10.74 0.72
C GLU A 278 22.37 11.09 1.40
N ASP A 279 22.35 12.11 2.27
CA ASP A 279 21.13 12.61 2.90
C ASP A 279 20.06 13.00 1.88
N LEU A 280 20.47 13.60 0.76
CA LEU A 280 19.56 13.97 -0.33
C LEU A 280 19.08 12.74 -1.12
N ILE A 281 19.91 11.72 -1.33
CA ILE A 281 19.51 10.46 -2.00
C ILE A 281 18.53 9.66 -1.10
N VAL A 282 18.76 9.63 0.21
CA VAL A 282 17.85 9.04 1.21
C VAL A 282 16.49 9.75 1.19
N ASN A 283 16.48 11.09 1.18
CA ASN A 283 15.24 11.87 1.10
C ASN A 283 14.59 11.86 -0.30
N GLU A 284 15.33 11.56 -1.38
CA GLU A 284 14.78 11.20 -2.69
C GLU A 284 14.02 9.87 -2.62
N TYR A 285 14.63 8.82 -2.07
CA TYR A 285 14.03 7.48 -2.07
C TYR A 285 12.76 7.38 -1.20
N HIS A 286 12.71 8.08 -0.07
CA HIS A 286 11.46 8.29 0.68
C HIS A 286 10.34 8.89 -0.22
N GLY A 287 10.70 9.80 -1.13
CA GLY A 287 9.78 10.36 -2.12
C GLY A 287 9.35 9.35 -3.18
N ASP A 288 10.26 8.51 -3.66
CA ASP A 288 9.97 7.44 -4.63
C ASP A 288 9.02 6.39 -4.05
N LEU A 289 9.23 5.94 -2.80
CA LEU A 289 8.32 5.01 -2.11
C LEU A 289 6.90 5.57 -2.04
N ARG A 290 6.73 6.86 -1.71
CA ARG A 290 5.40 7.50 -1.69
C ARG A 290 4.72 7.56 -3.06
N HIS A 291 5.49 7.70 -4.14
CA HIS A 291 4.95 7.70 -5.50
C HIS A 291 4.66 6.28 -6.00
N TYR A 292 5.55 5.32 -5.73
CA TYR A 292 5.40 3.91 -6.12
C TYR A 292 4.11 3.29 -5.59
N TYR A 293 3.82 3.44 -4.28
CA TYR A 293 2.62 2.85 -3.68
C TYR A 293 1.35 3.66 -3.92
N ARG A 294 1.37 5.00 -3.85
CA ARG A 294 0.16 5.82 -4.04
C ARG A 294 -0.33 5.84 -5.48
N ASN A 295 0.57 5.86 -6.45
CA ASN A 295 0.23 6.17 -7.85
C ASN A 295 1.21 5.56 -8.87
N GLY A 296 1.91 4.50 -8.48
CA GLY A 296 2.78 3.68 -9.34
C GLY A 296 2.38 2.19 -9.26
N PRO A 297 3.29 1.27 -9.63
CA PRO A 297 3.02 -0.17 -9.65
C PRO A 297 2.68 -0.79 -8.28
N GLY A 298 2.90 -0.08 -7.18
CA GLY A 298 2.57 -0.55 -5.82
C GLY A 298 1.07 -0.59 -5.51
N ASN A 299 0.18 -0.17 -6.41
CA ASN A 299 -1.25 -0.45 -6.31
C ASN A 299 -1.91 -0.71 -7.69
N ARG A 300 -2.95 -1.56 -7.69
CA ARG A 300 -3.68 -2.00 -8.90
C ARG A 300 -4.39 -0.89 -9.68
N TYR A 301 -4.69 0.25 -9.06
CA TYR A 301 -5.47 1.31 -9.71
C TYR A 301 -4.63 2.17 -10.64
N SER A 302 -3.32 2.25 -10.40
CA SER A 302 -2.43 3.08 -11.21
C SER A 302 -2.42 2.67 -12.68
N GLU A 303 -2.39 1.36 -12.94
CA GLU A 303 -2.53 0.81 -14.29
C GLU A 303 -3.91 1.16 -14.88
N ILE A 304 -4.99 0.88 -14.17
CA ILE A 304 -6.36 1.10 -14.68
C ILE A 304 -6.60 2.56 -15.06
N PHE A 305 -6.13 3.52 -14.25
CA PHE A 305 -6.21 4.94 -14.61
C PHE A 305 -5.24 5.32 -15.73
N GLY A 306 -4.02 4.80 -15.73
CA GLY A 306 -3.02 5.08 -16.77
C GLY A 306 -3.45 4.65 -18.17
N ARG A 307 -4.25 3.59 -18.28
CA ARG A 307 -4.85 3.12 -19.54
C ARG A 307 -5.76 4.15 -20.20
N LEU A 308 -6.46 5.02 -19.45
CA LEU A 308 -7.48 5.93 -19.99
C LEU A 308 -6.94 7.02 -20.93
N PRO A 309 -5.88 7.81 -20.59
CA PRO A 309 -5.25 8.71 -21.55
C PRO A 309 -4.50 7.96 -22.66
N LEU A 310 -4.06 6.72 -22.44
CA LEU A 310 -3.42 5.89 -23.47
C LEU A 310 -4.41 5.36 -24.52
N SER A 311 -5.63 5.01 -24.11
CA SER A 311 -6.75 4.77 -25.03
C SER A 311 -7.02 6.01 -25.88
N ASN A 312 -7.05 7.19 -25.27
CA ASN A 312 -7.27 8.42 -26.03
C ASN A 312 -6.11 8.79 -26.97
N LEU A 313 -4.86 8.47 -26.62
CA LEU A 313 -3.71 8.54 -27.53
C LEU A 313 -3.91 7.63 -28.75
N TYR A 314 -4.34 6.39 -28.53
CA TYR A 314 -4.63 5.44 -29.61
C TYR A 314 -5.77 5.94 -30.52
N GLU A 315 -6.92 6.31 -29.95
CA GLU A 315 -8.08 6.85 -30.69
C GLU A 315 -7.70 8.08 -31.52
N THR A 316 -6.94 9.01 -30.94
CA THR A 316 -6.48 10.22 -31.65
C THR A 316 -5.68 9.86 -32.90
N PHE A 317 -4.78 8.87 -32.81
CA PHE A 317 -3.93 8.48 -33.93
C PHE A 317 -4.64 7.56 -34.93
N GLU A 318 -5.56 6.69 -34.49
CA GLU A 318 -6.41 5.88 -35.37
C GLU A 318 -7.33 6.77 -36.21
N ASN A 319 -7.96 7.78 -35.60
CA ASN A 319 -8.79 8.76 -36.31
C ASN A 319 -8.00 9.58 -37.35
N VAL A 320 -6.77 10.00 -37.03
CA VAL A 320 -5.89 10.70 -37.99
C VAL A 320 -5.49 9.79 -39.16
N LYS A 321 -5.22 8.51 -38.90
CA LYS A 321 -5.00 7.48 -39.93
C LYS A 321 -6.25 7.28 -40.82
N LEU A 322 -7.45 7.37 -40.23
CA LEU A 322 -8.74 7.34 -40.95
C LEU A 322 -9.10 8.67 -41.65
N GLY A 323 -8.27 9.71 -41.54
CA GLY A 323 -8.39 10.96 -42.30
C GLY A 323 -8.81 12.20 -41.50
N GLU A 324 -8.99 12.11 -40.18
CA GLU A 324 -9.14 13.31 -39.35
C GLU A 324 -7.91 14.20 -39.40
N LYS A 325 -8.12 15.52 -39.31
CA LYS A 325 -7.06 16.54 -39.42
C LYS A 325 -6.52 16.99 -38.06
N MET A 326 -6.58 16.12 -37.04
CA MET A 326 -6.09 16.41 -35.69
C MET A 326 -4.56 16.39 -35.66
N LYS A 327 -3.95 17.59 -35.64
CA LYS A 327 -2.49 17.78 -35.68
C LYS A 327 -1.86 17.80 -34.28
N MET A 328 -2.59 18.21 -33.25
CA MET A 328 -2.05 18.44 -31.92
C MET A 328 -3.07 18.21 -30.79
N THR A 329 -2.85 17.23 -29.92
CA THR A 329 -3.65 17.00 -28.70
C THR A 329 -2.75 17.15 -27.47
N ILE A 330 -2.96 18.17 -26.64
CA ILE A 330 -2.13 18.46 -25.45
C ILE A 330 -3.00 18.49 -24.19
N TYR A 331 -2.59 17.72 -23.19
CA TYR A 331 -3.24 17.60 -21.89
C TYR A 331 -2.34 18.05 -20.75
N PHE A 332 -2.87 18.85 -19.83
CA PHE A 332 -2.19 19.27 -18.61
C PHE A 332 -2.72 18.54 -17.38
N SER A 333 -1.83 17.96 -16.56
CA SER A 333 -2.20 17.15 -15.40
C SER A 333 -1.15 17.21 -14.26
N HIS A 334 -1.13 16.22 -13.37
CA HIS A 334 -0.32 16.10 -12.17
C HIS A 334 0.64 14.90 -12.27
N ALA A 335 1.67 14.85 -11.41
CA ALA A 335 2.62 13.73 -11.38
C ALA A 335 1.93 12.37 -11.21
N THR A 336 0.82 12.34 -10.45
CA THR A 336 -0.06 11.18 -10.31
C THR A 336 -0.41 10.56 -11.66
N MET A 337 -0.88 11.35 -12.64
CA MET A 337 -1.27 10.82 -13.96
C MET A 337 -0.07 10.35 -14.78
N MET A 338 1.08 11.04 -14.68
CA MET A 338 2.32 10.63 -15.35
C MET A 338 2.78 9.25 -14.87
N ASP A 339 2.90 9.09 -13.55
CA ASP A 339 3.32 7.85 -12.90
C ASP A 339 2.33 6.70 -13.19
N MET A 340 1.02 6.99 -13.21
CA MET A 340 -0.03 6.03 -13.60
C MET A 340 0.10 5.59 -15.07
N VAL A 341 0.35 6.52 -16.01
CA VAL A 341 0.59 6.20 -17.43
C VAL A 341 1.81 5.29 -17.60
N TYR A 342 2.92 5.57 -16.93
CA TYR A 342 4.09 4.67 -16.99
C TYR A 342 3.80 3.29 -16.38
N SER A 343 2.98 3.23 -15.33
CA SER A 343 2.52 1.96 -14.74
C SER A 343 1.69 1.14 -15.75
N ALA A 344 0.77 1.78 -16.47
CA ALA A 344 -0.05 1.12 -17.49
C ALA A 344 0.74 0.65 -18.72
N LEU A 345 1.86 1.31 -19.04
CA LEU A 345 2.79 0.88 -20.09
C LEU A 345 3.77 -0.22 -19.62
N GLY A 346 3.76 -0.59 -18.34
CA GLY A 346 4.79 -1.46 -17.74
C GLY A 346 6.20 -0.84 -17.77
N TRP A 347 6.31 0.48 -17.96
CA TRP A 347 7.58 1.17 -18.07
C TRP A 347 8.17 1.44 -16.68
N PHE A 348 9.50 1.35 -16.60
CA PHE A 348 10.27 1.54 -15.37
C PHE A 348 9.92 0.58 -14.21
N THR A 349 9.28 -0.55 -14.50
CA THR A 349 9.01 -1.63 -13.54
C THR A 349 10.30 -2.31 -13.09
N ASP A 350 10.60 -2.25 -11.79
CA ASP A 350 11.70 -2.99 -11.15
C ASP A 350 11.37 -4.48 -10.98
N LYS A 351 12.39 -5.35 -10.83
CA LYS A 351 12.17 -6.81 -10.65
C LYS A 351 11.52 -7.12 -9.30
N GLU A 352 12.03 -6.49 -8.25
CA GLU A 352 11.47 -6.55 -6.90
C GLU A 352 10.77 -5.22 -6.60
N PRO A 353 9.68 -5.19 -5.80
CA PRO A 353 9.10 -3.95 -5.31
C PRO A 353 10.09 -3.07 -4.55
N LEU A 354 9.93 -1.75 -4.62
CA LEU A 354 10.69 -0.80 -3.80
C LEU A 354 10.23 -0.92 -2.34
N THR A 355 11.12 -1.27 -1.41
CA THR A 355 10.76 -1.42 0.01
C THR A 355 11.55 -0.48 0.94
N HIS A 356 11.05 -0.36 2.16
CA HIS A 356 11.68 0.32 3.29
C HIS A 356 12.94 -0.37 3.79
N ALA A 357 13.07 -1.67 3.54
CA ALA A 357 14.18 -2.48 4.02
C ALA A 357 15.44 -2.34 3.14
N TYR A 358 15.28 -2.09 1.83
CA TYR A 358 16.41 -1.99 0.91
C TYR A 358 16.22 -0.96 -0.20
N ARG A 359 17.00 0.13 -0.14
CA ARG A 359 17.12 1.14 -1.19
C ARG A 359 18.01 0.65 -2.33
N ASN A 360 17.42 0.08 -3.38
CA ASN A 360 18.16 -0.25 -4.59
C ASN A 360 18.64 1.04 -5.32
N PRO A 361 19.96 1.27 -5.47
CA PRO A 361 20.47 2.46 -6.19
C PRO A 361 20.24 2.38 -7.70
N LYS A 362 20.15 1.16 -8.25
CA LYS A 362 19.89 0.86 -9.67
C LYS A 362 18.40 0.75 -10.01
N ARG A 363 17.49 1.04 -9.07
CA ARG A 363 16.04 1.04 -9.29
C ARG A 363 15.67 1.82 -10.55
N LYS A 364 14.74 1.30 -11.35
CA LYS A 364 14.16 1.96 -12.52
C LYS A 364 13.14 3.02 -12.09
N TRP A 365 12.33 2.72 -11.07
CA TRP A 365 11.34 3.65 -10.56
C TRP A 365 11.98 4.80 -9.77
N LYS A 366 12.11 5.96 -10.44
CA LYS A 366 12.64 7.21 -9.87
C LYS A 366 11.72 8.37 -10.23
N SER A 367 10.91 8.83 -9.28
CA SER A 367 9.95 9.94 -9.46
C SER A 367 10.61 11.26 -9.84
N THR A 368 11.92 11.41 -9.56
CA THR A 368 12.83 12.43 -10.12
C THR A 368 12.82 12.48 -11.65
N LYS A 369 12.73 11.32 -12.33
CA LYS A 369 12.71 11.21 -13.79
C LYS A 369 11.29 11.09 -14.34
N LEU A 370 10.39 10.42 -13.64
CA LEU A 370 9.03 10.15 -14.13
C LEU A 370 8.08 11.34 -13.93
N GLY A 371 8.15 11.98 -12.76
CA GLY A 371 7.15 12.93 -12.29
C GLY A 371 7.72 14.22 -11.71
N ALA A 372 8.84 14.72 -12.23
CA ALA A 372 9.38 16.05 -11.91
C ALA A 372 8.38 17.19 -12.23
N PHE A 373 8.67 18.44 -11.86
CA PHE A 373 7.87 19.57 -12.35
C PHE A 373 8.00 19.68 -13.88
N ALA A 374 6.93 20.09 -14.56
CA ALA A 374 6.82 20.15 -16.02
C ALA A 374 7.18 18.85 -16.81
N ALA A 375 7.33 17.73 -16.11
CA ALA A 375 7.58 16.41 -16.71
C ALA A 375 6.48 16.05 -17.72
N ASN A 376 6.88 15.45 -18.83
CA ASN A 376 5.98 15.25 -19.97
C ASN A 376 6.26 13.93 -20.70
N LEU A 377 5.20 13.43 -21.36
CA LEU A 377 5.24 12.36 -22.34
C LEU A 377 4.68 12.95 -23.63
N ILE A 378 5.48 12.98 -24.69
CA ILE A 378 5.11 13.46 -26.03
C ILE A 378 5.24 12.28 -26.99
N VAL A 379 4.22 12.07 -27.82
CA VAL A 379 4.15 10.97 -28.79
C VAL A 379 3.82 11.55 -30.15
N VAL A 380 4.50 11.08 -31.20
CA VAL A 380 4.39 11.64 -32.55
C VAL A 380 4.03 10.54 -33.55
N LEU A 381 2.94 10.72 -34.29
CA LEU A 381 2.56 9.89 -35.42
C LEU A 381 3.21 10.44 -36.70
N HIS A 382 3.87 9.57 -37.46
CA HIS A 382 4.48 9.88 -38.75
C HIS A 382 3.80 9.08 -39.85
N ARG A 383 3.58 9.70 -41.02
CA ARG A 383 3.23 9.01 -42.27
C ARG A 383 4.49 8.79 -43.09
N CYS A 384 4.67 7.60 -43.62
CA CYS A 384 5.79 7.23 -44.48
C CYS A 384 5.33 7.20 -45.96
N LEU A 385 6.17 7.77 -46.83
CA LEU A 385 5.92 7.89 -48.27
C LEU A 385 6.95 7.12 -49.13
N GLU A 386 8.03 6.65 -48.49
CA GLU A 386 9.16 5.93 -49.12
C GLU A 386 9.36 4.52 -48.53
N ASP A 387 8.35 3.97 -47.85
CA ASP A 387 8.39 2.65 -47.20
C ASP A 387 7.20 1.80 -47.66
N ASP A 388 7.47 0.81 -48.51
CA ASP A 388 6.45 -0.06 -49.11
C ASP A 388 5.77 -1.02 -48.12
N ASN A 389 6.28 -1.13 -46.87
CA ASN A 389 5.78 -2.08 -45.87
C ASN A 389 5.09 -1.42 -44.67
N GLU A 390 5.45 -0.19 -44.28
CA GLU A 390 4.89 0.49 -43.11
C GLU A 390 4.51 1.96 -43.38
N GLU A 391 3.25 2.20 -43.75
CA GLU A 391 2.68 3.55 -44.01
C GLU A 391 2.70 4.48 -42.78
N TYR A 392 2.72 3.94 -41.55
CA TYR A 392 2.70 4.73 -40.31
C TYR A 392 3.67 4.22 -39.25
N LYS A 393 4.37 5.16 -38.60
CA LYS A 393 5.33 4.90 -37.52
C LYS A 393 5.12 5.89 -36.37
N VAL A 394 5.52 5.52 -35.16
CA VAL A 394 5.30 6.31 -33.94
C VAL A 394 6.62 6.46 -33.17
N THR A 395 6.90 7.67 -32.68
CA THR A 395 8.05 7.93 -31.79
C THR A 395 7.62 8.56 -30.46
N TYR A 396 8.33 8.20 -29.39
CA TYR A 396 8.04 8.60 -28.02
C TYR A 396 9.17 9.47 -27.44
N TYR A 397 8.78 10.47 -26.64
CA TYR A 397 9.68 11.37 -25.93
C TYR A 397 9.23 11.52 -24.47
N ILE A 398 10.15 11.38 -23.51
CA ILE A 398 9.91 11.63 -22.08
C ILE A 398 10.77 12.82 -21.67
N ASN A 399 10.15 13.84 -21.07
CA ASN A 399 10.80 15.08 -20.64
C ASN A 399 11.60 15.76 -21.77
N GLU A 400 11.10 15.70 -23.00
CA GLU A 400 11.79 16.14 -24.22
C GLU A 400 13.04 15.34 -24.63
N GLU A 401 13.27 14.13 -24.10
CA GLU A 401 14.28 13.18 -24.59
C GLU A 401 13.66 12.00 -25.34
N PHE A 402 14.29 11.56 -26.44
CA PHE A 402 13.83 10.44 -27.26
C PHE A 402 13.98 9.08 -26.57
N VAL A 403 12.93 8.27 -26.56
CA VAL A 403 12.89 7.00 -25.81
C VAL A 403 13.25 5.81 -26.69
N THR A 404 14.54 5.48 -26.76
CA THR A 404 15.07 4.34 -27.53
C THR A 404 14.60 2.96 -27.06
N SER A 405 14.07 2.84 -25.84
CA SER A 405 13.80 1.55 -25.18
C SER A 405 12.37 1.00 -25.34
N VAL A 406 11.51 1.64 -26.13
CA VAL A 406 10.10 1.21 -26.30
C VAL A 406 9.94 0.15 -27.40
N CYS A 407 10.62 0.36 -28.52
CA CYS A 407 10.54 -0.41 -29.77
C CYS A 407 11.94 -0.49 -30.40
N SER A 408 12.05 -1.06 -31.61
CA SER A 408 13.28 -1.08 -32.41
C SER A 408 13.93 0.31 -32.49
N ASP A 409 15.01 0.51 -31.75
CA ASP A 409 15.74 1.78 -31.58
C ASP A 409 14.84 3.01 -31.28
N GLY A 410 13.70 2.79 -30.61
CA GLY A 410 12.72 3.83 -30.23
C GLY A 410 11.74 4.26 -31.33
N ILE A 411 11.82 3.69 -32.54
CA ILE A 411 10.86 3.92 -33.62
C ILE A 411 9.91 2.72 -33.66
N CYS A 412 8.65 2.95 -33.27
CA CYS A 412 7.62 1.91 -33.28
C CYS A 412 6.93 1.86 -34.63
N SER A 413 6.62 0.65 -35.11
CA SER A 413 5.67 0.48 -36.20
C SER A 413 4.24 0.74 -35.73
N TRP A 414 3.32 1.00 -36.67
CA TRP A 414 1.89 1.07 -36.34
C TRP A 414 1.39 -0.20 -35.64
N GLN A 415 1.83 -1.38 -36.07
CA GLN A 415 1.39 -2.65 -35.47
C GLN A 415 1.91 -2.80 -34.03
N GLN A 416 3.12 -2.32 -33.72
CA GLN A 416 3.63 -2.30 -32.34
C GLN A 416 2.80 -1.35 -31.46
N PHE A 417 2.56 -0.13 -31.93
CA PHE A 417 1.70 0.85 -31.26
C PHE A 417 0.29 0.31 -31.00
N GLU A 418 -0.33 -0.29 -32.01
CA GLU A 418 -1.66 -0.89 -31.94
C GLU A 418 -1.71 -2.07 -30.96
N ASN A 419 -0.77 -3.00 -31.05
CA ASN A 419 -0.69 -4.14 -30.14
C ASN A 419 -0.50 -3.72 -28.66
N THR A 420 0.17 -2.60 -28.40
CA THR A 420 0.38 -2.09 -27.04
C THR A 420 -0.85 -1.36 -26.50
N LEU A 421 -1.50 -0.48 -27.28
CA LEU A 421 -2.53 0.44 -26.76
C LEU A 421 -3.98 0.00 -27.04
N LYS A 422 -4.26 -0.74 -28.13
CA LYS A 422 -5.62 -1.19 -28.45
C LYS A 422 -6.28 -2.05 -27.35
N PRO A 423 -5.54 -2.90 -26.57
CA PRO A 423 -6.11 -3.60 -25.42
C PRO A 423 -6.69 -2.69 -24.33
N PHE A 424 -6.29 -1.42 -24.27
CA PHE A 424 -6.72 -0.47 -23.24
C PHE A 424 -8.11 0.15 -23.51
N LEU A 425 -8.61 0.08 -24.74
CA LEU A 425 -9.90 0.69 -25.15
C LEU A 425 -11.09 0.23 -24.29
N ASN A 426 -11.06 -1.01 -23.80
CA ASN A 426 -12.11 -1.59 -22.97
C ASN A 426 -12.05 -1.19 -21.47
N THR A 427 -11.23 -0.19 -21.11
CA THR A 427 -11.07 0.24 -19.70
C THR A 427 -12.22 1.12 -19.24
N THR A 428 -12.95 0.69 -18.21
CA THR A 428 -14.07 1.47 -17.62
C THR A 428 -13.76 1.95 -16.19
N LEU A 429 -14.53 2.95 -15.74
CA LEU A 429 -14.45 3.51 -14.38
C LEU A 429 -15.55 2.98 -13.45
N ASP A 430 -16.27 1.92 -13.82
CA ASP A 430 -17.43 1.42 -13.05
C ASP A 430 -17.05 1.04 -11.61
N PHE A 431 -15.84 0.52 -11.42
CA PHE A 431 -15.28 0.17 -10.11
C PHE A 431 -15.26 1.33 -9.11
N CYS A 432 -15.24 2.59 -9.58
CA CYS A 432 -15.30 3.78 -8.73
C CYS A 432 -16.67 3.95 -8.04
N TYR A 433 -17.75 3.50 -8.68
CA TYR A 433 -19.11 3.92 -8.34
C TYR A 433 -20.07 2.79 -7.92
N LEU A 434 -19.69 1.51 -8.10
CA LEU A 434 -20.52 0.33 -7.81
C LEU A 434 -21.16 0.30 -6.41
N PHE A 435 -20.52 0.88 -5.39
CA PHE A 435 -21.12 1.02 -4.04
C PHE A 435 -22.12 2.19 -3.93
N THR A 436 -21.88 3.29 -4.64
CA THR A 436 -22.67 4.54 -4.50
C THR A 436 -24.09 4.43 -5.04
N PHE A 437 -24.31 3.59 -6.07
CA PHE A 437 -25.60 3.48 -6.75
C PHE A 437 -26.67 2.84 -5.86
N LYS A 438 -26.30 1.83 -5.06
CA LYS A 438 -27.20 1.20 -4.07
C LYS A 438 -27.62 2.16 -2.96
N MET A 439 -26.74 3.07 -2.52
CA MET A 439 -27.07 4.08 -1.51
C MET A 439 -28.04 5.15 -2.02
N LYS A 440 -27.85 5.70 -3.22
CA LYS A 440 -28.70 6.79 -3.73
C LYS A 440 -30.17 6.38 -3.89
N LEU A 441 -30.43 5.16 -4.34
CA LEU A 441 -31.79 4.64 -4.47
C LEU A 441 -32.49 4.48 -3.10
N PHE A 442 -31.73 4.09 -2.07
CA PHE A 442 -32.24 3.96 -0.69
C PHE A 442 -32.51 5.34 -0.05
N LEU A 443 -31.62 6.32 -0.29
CA LEU A 443 -31.71 7.64 0.35
C LEU A 443 -32.96 8.43 -0.08
N ILE A 444 -33.38 8.32 -1.34
CA ILE A 444 -34.59 8.98 -1.86
C ILE A 444 -35.85 8.50 -1.13
N ILE A 445 -35.89 7.24 -0.68
CA ILE A 445 -36.99 6.67 0.10
C ILE A 445 -36.98 7.22 1.54
N CYS A 446 -35.80 7.44 2.13
CA CYS A 446 -35.67 7.92 3.51
C CYS A 446 -35.93 9.43 3.70
N ILE A 447 -35.66 10.26 2.69
CA ILE A 447 -35.76 11.73 2.78
C ILE A 447 -37.19 12.22 3.10
N CYS A 448 -38.22 11.44 2.78
CA CYS A 448 -39.62 11.79 3.05
C CYS A 448 -40.03 11.69 4.54
N CYS A 449 -39.25 11.05 5.41
CA CYS A 449 -39.79 10.54 6.67
C CYS A 449 -39.47 11.35 7.95
N PHE A 450 -38.27 11.90 8.15
CA PHE A 450 -37.89 12.47 9.46
C PHE A 450 -37.05 13.75 9.44
N PHE A 451 -37.59 14.80 10.06
CA PHE A 451 -36.85 15.93 10.62
C PHE A 451 -36.59 15.71 12.12
N LYS A 452 -35.44 16.19 12.62
CA LYS A 452 -34.99 16.25 14.04
C LYS A 452 -34.59 14.94 14.74
N LEU A 453 -33.27 14.70 14.81
CA LEU A 453 -32.53 14.24 16.00
C LEU A 453 -31.18 15.02 15.98
N THR A 454 -30.65 15.65 17.05
CA THR A 454 -30.18 15.13 18.36
C THR A 454 -29.12 14.03 18.25
N ALA A 455 -27.94 14.26 18.84
CA ALA A 455 -26.84 13.30 18.78
C ALA A 455 -27.19 11.98 19.50
N SER A 456 -27.02 10.86 18.81
CA SER A 456 -27.22 9.52 19.36
C SER A 456 -25.89 8.91 19.80
N ASN A 457 -25.90 8.17 20.91
CA ASN A 457 -24.77 7.35 21.33
C ASN A 457 -24.64 6.13 20.41
N PHE A 458 -23.41 5.71 20.12
CA PHE A 458 -23.11 4.51 19.34
C PHE A 458 -23.72 3.25 20.00
N CYS A 459 -24.62 2.58 19.28
CA CYS A 459 -25.12 1.25 19.62
C CYS A 459 -24.36 0.20 18.81
N TYR A 460 -23.76 -0.79 19.48
CA TYR A 460 -23.20 -1.95 18.82
C TYR A 460 -24.27 -2.73 18.04
N TRP A 461 -25.44 -2.94 18.64
CA TRP A 461 -26.53 -3.73 18.03
C TRP A 461 -27.09 -3.14 16.72
N ASN A 462 -26.94 -1.82 16.54
CA ASN A 462 -27.46 -1.10 15.37
C ASN A 462 -26.35 -0.74 14.36
N THR A 463 -25.14 -1.27 14.51
CA THR A 463 -24.08 -1.06 13.51
C THR A 463 -24.34 -1.88 12.25
N GLY A 464 -24.28 -1.24 11.08
CA GLY A 464 -24.48 -1.93 9.80
C GLY A 464 -23.33 -2.88 9.42
N CYS A 465 -22.17 -2.74 10.05
CA CYS A 465 -20.97 -3.55 9.83
C CYS A 465 -20.23 -3.80 11.15
N PRO A 466 -20.61 -4.81 11.94
CA PRO A 466 -19.90 -5.16 13.17
C PRO A 466 -18.55 -5.81 12.86
N TYR A 467 -17.57 -5.59 13.73
CA TYR A 467 -16.24 -6.18 13.57
C TYR A 467 -16.30 -7.70 13.79
N LYS A 468 -15.99 -8.46 12.73
CA LYS A 468 -16.34 -9.89 12.60
C LYS A 468 -15.17 -10.87 12.81
N TYR A 469 -13.97 -10.35 13.07
CA TYR A 469 -12.73 -11.13 13.18
C TYR A 469 -12.37 -11.32 14.67
N LEU A 470 -12.07 -12.55 15.07
CA LEU A 470 -11.98 -13.02 16.46
C LEU A 470 -10.87 -14.10 16.65
N SER A 471 -9.83 -14.03 15.81
CA SER A 471 -8.76 -14.99 15.58
C SER A 471 -9.30 -16.40 15.29
N THR A 472 -8.74 -17.46 15.86
CA THR A 472 -9.17 -18.84 15.58
C THR A 472 -10.60 -19.20 16.06
N GLU A 473 -11.30 -18.30 16.77
CA GLU A 473 -12.72 -18.47 17.12
C GLU A 473 -13.65 -17.59 16.26
N THR A 474 -13.14 -17.04 15.15
CA THR A 474 -13.95 -16.42 14.10
C THR A 474 -14.93 -17.45 13.50
N PRO A 475 -16.24 -17.17 13.43
CA PRO A 475 -17.21 -18.09 12.80
C PRO A 475 -16.89 -18.32 11.32
N TYR A 476 -16.99 -19.55 10.83
CA TYR A 476 -16.55 -19.88 9.47
C TYR A 476 -17.35 -19.12 8.41
N ASN A 477 -18.67 -19.00 8.61
CA ASN A 477 -19.56 -18.26 7.72
C ASN A 477 -19.32 -16.73 7.71
N SER A 478 -18.49 -16.18 8.60
CA SER A 478 -18.07 -14.78 8.57
C SER A 478 -16.89 -14.52 7.62
N VAL A 479 -16.11 -15.55 7.26
CA VAL A 479 -14.82 -15.41 6.55
C VAL A 479 -14.63 -16.33 5.34
N ARG A 480 -15.47 -17.36 5.16
CA ARG A 480 -15.45 -18.16 3.94
C ARG A 480 -15.86 -17.36 2.70
N GLY A 481 -15.35 -17.76 1.55
CA GLY A 481 -15.95 -17.49 0.26
C GLY A 481 -17.11 -18.44 -0.05
N ASP A 482 -17.40 -18.62 -1.33
CA ASP A 482 -18.27 -19.69 -1.81
C ASP A 482 -17.63 -20.34 -3.02
N ILE A 483 -17.26 -21.63 -2.91
CA ILE A 483 -16.47 -22.30 -3.96
C ILE A 483 -17.22 -22.45 -5.29
N ARG A 484 -18.54 -22.23 -5.29
CA ARG A 484 -19.38 -22.16 -6.50
C ARG A 484 -19.13 -20.89 -7.33
N ASP A 485 -18.76 -19.81 -6.66
CA ASP A 485 -18.44 -18.52 -7.28
C ASP A 485 -16.92 -18.35 -7.52
N SER A 486 -16.06 -19.05 -6.75
CA SER A 486 -14.59 -18.92 -6.81
C SER A 486 -13.85 -20.01 -7.62
N ILE A 487 -14.56 -21.01 -8.17
CA ILE A 487 -13.92 -22.12 -8.91
C ILE A 487 -13.08 -21.66 -10.11
N VAL A 488 -11.79 -21.99 -10.08
CA VAL A 488 -10.87 -21.89 -11.22
C VAL A 488 -11.18 -23.00 -12.24
N ARG A 489 -11.63 -22.63 -13.45
CA ARG A 489 -11.94 -23.55 -14.54
C ARG A 489 -10.81 -23.58 -15.59
N LEU A 490 -9.99 -24.64 -15.57
CA LEU A 490 -8.89 -24.83 -16.52
C LEU A 490 -9.42 -25.27 -17.90
N ARG A 491 -8.96 -24.60 -18.97
CA ARG A 491 -9.49 -24.79 -20.32
C ARG A 491 -8.96 -26.07 -20.97
N GLY A 492 -9.82 -27.08 -21.11
CA GLY A 492 -9.45 -28.37 -21.68
C GLY A 492 -8.89 -29.38 -20.65
N CYS A 493 -9.15 -29.15 -19.37
CA CYS A 493 -8.83 -30.07 -18.29
C CYS A 493 -10.09 -30.37 -17.46
N GLU A 494 -10.16 -31.55 -16.86
CA GLU A 494 -11.25 -31.97 -15.96
C GLU A 494 -10.73 -32.26 -14.53
N PRO A 495 -11.52 -32.05 -13.47
CA PRO A 495 -11.11 -32.37 -12.11
C PRO A 495 -11.13 -33.89 -11.86
N VAL A 496 -9.95 -34.51 -11.74
CA VAL A 496 -9.80 -35.98 -11.57
C VAL A 496 -9.61 -36.45 -10.14
N SER A 497 -9.32 -35.56 -9.18
CA SER A 497 -9.18 -35.90 -7.77
C SER A 497 -9.25 -34.65 -6.88
N ILE A 498 -9.60 -34.82 -5.60
CA ILE A 498 -9.58 -33.77 -4.58
C ILE A 498 -8.87 -34.32 -3.33
N TRP A 499 -7.88 -33.57 -2.85
CA TRP A 499 -7.29 -33.75 -1.52
C TRP A 499 -7.54 -32.48 -0.70
N GLY A 500 -7.81 -32.62 0.59
CA GLY A 500 -8.02 -31.47 1.47
C GLY A 500 -7.93 -31.83 2.94
N ILE A 501 -7.49 -30.85 3.74
CA ILE A 501 -7.46 -30.91 5.20
C ILE A 501 -8.43 -29.87 5.76
N TYR A 502 -9.35 -30.31 6.60
CA TYR A 502 -10.44 -29.47 7.13
C TYR A 502 -10.32 -29.36 8.65
N ARG A 503 -10.36 -28.13 9.18
CA ARG A 503 -10.56 -27.92 10.62
C ARG A 503 -11.96 -28.42 11.00
N HIS A 504 -12.12 -28.89 12.23
CA HIS A 504 -13.43 -29.18 12.80
C HIS A 504 -14.35 -27.95 12.75
N GLY A 505 -15.66 -28.16 12.63
CA GLY A 505 -16.65 -27.07 12.74
C GLY A 505 -16.66 -26.45 14.14
N LYS A 506 -17.40 -25.35 14.32
CA LYS A 506 -17.52 -24.67 15.61
C LYS A 506 -17.92 -25.64 16.74
N ARG A 507 -17.21 -25.53 17.87
CA ARG A 507 -17.41 -26.36 19.06
C ARG A 507 -17.61 -25.52 20.31
N GLU A 508 -18.19 -26.12 21.34
CA GLU A 508 -18.25 -25.57 22.69
C GLU A 508 -16.83 -25.36 23.27
N PRO A 509 -16.64 -24.42 24.20
CA PRO A 509 -15.36 -24.16 24.83
C PRO A 509 -14.95 -25.32 25.75
N GLY A 510 -13.64 -25.53 25.87
CA GLY A 510 -13.09 -26.50 26.81
C GLY A 510 -13.21 -26.02 28.26
N ALA A 511 -13.19 -26.96 29.22
CA ALA A 511 -13.45 -26.72 30.64
C ALA A 511 -12.86 -25.40 31.21
N LYS A 512 -11.57 -25.11 31.01
CA LYS A 512 -10.91 -23.90 31.54
C LYS A 512 -11.51 -22.59 30.98
N PHE A 513 -11.84 -22.56 29.69
CA PHE A 513 -12.49 -21.41 29.05
C PHE A 513 -13.95 -21.28 29.52
N ALA A 514 -14.66 -22.41 29.61
CA ALA A 514 -16.04 -22.47 30.10
C ALA A 514 -16.16 -22.01 31.57
N GLU A 515 -15.18 -22.32 32.40
CA GLU A 515 -15.08 -21.85 33.78
C GLU A 515 -14.79 -20.35 33.86
N SER A 516 -13.77 -19.86 33.15
CA SER A 516 -13.43 -18.43 33.08
C SER A 516 -14.63 -17.57 32.64
N MET A 517 -15.32 -17.98 31.57
CA MET A 517 -16.54 -17.31 31.11
C MET A 517 -17.67 -17.34 32.16
N LYS A 518 -17.86 -18.44 32.89
CA LYS A 518 -18.85 -18.51 34.00
C LYS A 518 -18.51 -17.55 35.12
N GLN A 519 -17.23 -17.41 35.48
CA GLN A 519 -16.76 -16.46 36.49
C GLN A 519 -16.96 -15.00 36.05
N ALA A 520 -16.99 -14.72 34.73
CA ALA A 520 -17.27 -13.39 34.17
C ALA A 520 -18.77 -13.06 34.01
N LEU A 521 -19.69 -14.03 34.03
CA LEU A 521 -21.14 -13.78 33.89
C LEU A 521 -21.71 -12.72 34.86
N PRO A 522 -21.28 -12.62 36.14
CA PRO A 522 -21.73 -11.57 37.06
C PRO A 522 -21.41 -10.14 36.60
N ILE A 523 -20.40 -9.95 35.73
CA ILE A 523 -19.97 -8.62 35.25
C ILE A 523 -21.13 -7.89 34.54
N ARG A 524 -22.04 -8.61 33.87
CA ARG A 524 -23.30 -8.07 33.31
C ARG A 524 -24.08 -7.22 34.32
N ASN A 525 -24.17 -7.68 35.57
CA ASN A 525 -24.97 -7.02 36.59
C ASN A 525 -24.32 -5.69 37.02
N TYR A 526 -22.98 -5.63 37.03
CA TYR A 526 -22.22 -4.40 37.26
C TYR A 526 -22.35 -3.43 36.08
N ILE A 527 -22.27 -3.90 34.83
CA ILE A 527 -22.51 -3.10 33.61
C ILE A 527 -23.93 -2.49 33.67
N THR A 528 -24.94 -3.31 33.92
CA THR A 528 -26.35 -2.92 34.04
C THR A 528 -26.55 -1.86 35.14
N THR A 529 -25.91 -2.04 36.29
CA THR A 529 -25.99 -1.12 37.42
C THR A 529 -25.27 0.21 37.12
N SER A 530 -24.14 0.15 36.43
CA SER A 530 -23.34 1.33 36.05
C SER A 530 -24.04 2.15 34.97
N TYR A 531 -24.69 1.51 34.01
CA TYR A 531 -25.59 2.17 33.05
C TYR A 531 -26.75 2.88 33.76
N LYS A 532 -27.45 2.19 34.68
CA LYS A 532 -28.54 2.80 35.49
C LYS A 532 -28.07 3.96 36.39
N LYS A 533 -26.77 4.03 36.71
CA LYS A 533 -26.11 5.15 37.43
C LYS A 533 -25.56 6.25 36.49
N GLY A 534 -25.75 6.15 35.17
CA GLY A 534 -25.22 7.11 34.19
C GLY A 534 -23.70 7.06 34.01
N ARG A 535 -23.04 5.95 34.39
CA ARG A 535 -21.58 5.78 34.35
C ARG A 535 -21.05 4.99 33.15
N SER A 536 -21.91 4.24 32.46
CA SER A 536 -21.54 3.48 31.25
C SER A 536 -21.86 4.30 30.00
N SER A 537 -21.00 4.21 28.98
CA SER A 537 -21.23 4.82 27.66
C SER A 537 -21.88 3.86 26.65
N LEU A 538 -22.37 2.70 27.08
CA LEU A 538 -23.14 1.79 26.24
C LEU A 538 -24.52 2.39 25.93
N CYS A 539 -25.09 2.04 24.77
CA CYS A 539 -26.43 2.49 24.42
C CYS A 539 -27.51 1.65 25.10
N ALA A 540 -28.74 2.17 25.19
CA ALA A 540 -29.86 1.50 25.83
C ALA A 540 -30.11 0.08 25.26
N GLN A 541 -30.09 -0.06 23.94
CA GLN A 541 -30.33 -1.34 23.26
C GLN A 541 -29.25 -2.38 23.56
N ASP A 542 -27.98 -1.99 23.59
CA ASP A 542 -26.87 -2.89 23.92
C ASP A 542 -27.01 -3.43 25.36
N VAL A 543 -27.39 -2.55 26.30
CA VAL A 543 -27.56 -2.90 27.72
C VAL A 543 -28.84 -3.70 27.97
N GLU A 544 -29.91 -3.47 27.21
CA GLU A 544 -31.11 -4.31 27.19
C GLU A 544 -30.79 -5.71 26.65
N ASN A 545 -30.12 -5.80 25.50
CA ASN A 545 -29.77 -7.07 24.87
C ASN A 545 -28.83 -7.90 25.75
N LEU A 546 -27.89 -7.25 26.47
CA LEU A 546 -27.02 -7.91 27.43
C LEU A 546 -27.80 -8.41 28.67
N GLN A 547 -28.77 -7.63 29.18
CA GLN A 547 -29.68 -8.07 30.26
C GLN A 547 -30.52 -9.27 29.84
N ASN A 548 -31.14 -9.20 28.66
CA ASN A 548 -32.05 -10.21 28.12
C ASN A 548 -31.31 -11.46 27.58
N TRP A 549 -29.99 -11.40 27.42
CA TRP A 549 -29.19 -12.56 27.02
C TRP A 549 -29.27 -13.70 28.05
N GLN A 550 -29.61 -14.89 27.57
CA GLN A 550 -29.69 -16.11 28.37
C GLN A 550 -28.60 -17.10 27.94
N LEU A 551 -27.93 -17.70 28.92
CA LEU A 551 -27.00 -18.79 28.68
C LEU A 551 -27.79 -20.06 28.29
N ASN A 552 -27.55 -20.56 27.08
CA ASN A 552 -27.97 -21.91 26.69
C ASN A 552 -27.29 -22.93 27.62
N GLN A 553 -28.03 -23.84 28.24
CA GLN A 553 -27.49 -24.80 29.22
C GLN A 553 -26.48 -25.79 28.64
N ASN A 554 -26.52 -26.03 27.33
CA ASN A 554 -25.48 -26.81 26.64
C ASN A 554 -24.19 -26.01 26.43
N THR A 555 -24.29 -24.67 26.42
CA THR A 555 -23.17 -23.78 26.20
C THR A 555 -22.38 -23.54 27.48
N LEU A 556 -21.06 -23.46 27.37
CA LEU A 556 -20.13 -23.52 28.51
C LEU A 556 -20.23 -24.83 29.31
N ASN A 557 -20.64 -25.95 28.72
CA ASN A 557 -20.65 -27.26 29.41
C ASN A 557 -19.23 -27.83 29.66
N GLY A 558 -18.20 -27.27 29.01
CA GLY A 558 -16.78 -27.64 29.15
C GLY A 558 -16.34 -28.88 28.37
N LYS A 559 -17.26 -29.60 27.71
CA LYS A 559 -17.03 -30.89 27.03
C LYS A 559 -16.33 -30.79 25.68
N SER A 560 -16.21 -29.57 25.13
CA SER A 560 -15.70 -29.33 23.76
C SER A 560 -16.52 -29.99 22.64
N ASP A 561 -17.79 -30.32 22.89
CA ASP A 561 -18.70 -30.91 21.90
C ASP A 561 -18.90 -30.00 20.68
N LEU A 562 -19.06 -30.60 19.49
CA LEU A 562 -19.44 -29.88 18.27
C LEU A 562 -20.81 -29.21 18.45
N THR A 563 -20.96 -27.95 18.04
CA THR A 563 -22.26 -27.25 18.10
C THR A 563 -23.14 -27.60 16.91
N GLU A 564 -24.43 -27.27 16.98
CA GLU A 564 -25.33 -27.33 15.81
C GLU A 564 -24.83 -26.43 14.66
N GLU A 565 -24.30 -25.24 14.97
CA GLU A 565 -23.63 -24.37 13.99
C GLU A 565 -22.44 -25.08 13.33
N GLY A 566 -21.55 -25.70 14.12
CA GLY A 566 -20.42 -26.47 13.59
C GLY A 566 -20.81 -27.69 12.76
N ARG A 567 -21.93 -28.34 13.10
CA ARG A 567 -22.52 -29.39 12.27
C ARG A 567 -22.98 -28.85 10.91
N GLN A 568 -23.66 -27.71 10.90
CA GLN A 568 -24.20 -27.09 9.68
C GLN A 568 -23.08 -26.51 8.80
N GLU A 569 -22.00 -25.98 9.41
CA GLU A 569 -20.76 -25.59 8.73
C GLU A 569 -20.19 -26.76 7.91
N MET A 570 -19.91 -27.91 8.56
CA MET A 570 -19.31 -29.07 7.89
C MET A 570 -20.23 -29.67 6.82
N LEU A 571 -21.54 -29.77 7.10
CA LEU A 571 -22.54 -30.29 6.16
C LEU A 571 -22.73 -29.37 4.93
N GLY A 572 -22.62 -28.05 5.12
CA GLY A 572 -22.71 -27.09 4.04
C GLY A 572 -21.47 -27.07 3.15
N LEU A 573 -20.28 -27.21 3.74
CA LEU A 573 -18.99 -27.19 3.05
C LEU A 573 -18.89 -28.34 2.03
N SER A 574 -19.19 -29.58 2.46
CA SER A 574 -19.20 -30.74 1.56
C SER A 574 -20.29 -30.69 0.50
N LYS A 575 -21.48 -30.15 0.82
CA LYS A 575 -22.52 -29.93 -0.20
C LYS A 575 -22.06 -28.98 -1.30
N ARG A 576 -21.43 -27.85 -0.95
CA ARG A 576 -20.86 -26.92 -1.94
C ARG A 576 -19.76 -27.58 -2.76
N LEU A 577 -18.88 -28.39 -2.16
CA LEU A 577 -17.90 -29.18 -2.93
C LEU A 577 -18.58 -30.11 -3.93
N LYS A 578 -19.65 -30.83 -3.54
CA LYS A 578 -20.40 -31.73 -4.44
C LYS A 578 -21.17 -30.98 -5.53
N GLU A 579 -21.70 -29.80 -5.24
CA GLU A 579 -22.33 -28.90 -6.23
C GLU A 579 -21.33 -28.37 -7.26
N VAL A 580 -20.06 -28.18 -6.89
CA VAL A 580 -18.98 -27.68 -7.76
C VAL A 580 -18.29 -28.77 -8.59
N PHE A 581 -18.12 -29.95 -8.00
CA PHE A 581 -17.46 -31.10 -8.63
C PHE A 581 -18.43 -32.29 -8.78
N PRO A 582 -19.57 -32.12 -9.48
CA PRO A 582 -20.61 -33.14 -9.54
C PRO A 582 -20.11 -34.44 -10.18
N ASP A 583 -19.33 -34.35 -11.27
CA ASP A 583 -18.85 -35.52 -12.01
C ASP A 583 -17.88 -36.38 -11.18
N LEU A 584 -17.16 -35.77 -10.23
CA LEU A 584 -16.19 -36.43 -9.34
C LEU A 584 -16.81 -36.91 -8.02
N LEU A 585 -17.84 -36.22 -7.51
CA LEU A 585 -18.39 -36.44 -6.16
C LEU A 585 -19.82 -37.00 -6.14
N SER A 586 -20.45 -37.24 -7.29
CA SER A 586 -21.82 -37.79 -7.35
C SER A 586 -21.92 -39.30 -7.18
N GLU A 587 -21.01 -40.06 -7.79
CA GLU A 587 -21.05 -41.53 -7.83
C GLU A 587 -19.89 -42.23 -7.08
N LEU A 588 -19.36 -41.62 -6.01
CA LEU A 588 -18.25 -42.19 -5.22
C LEU A 588 -18.52 -43.63 -4.74
N ARG A 589 -17.64 -44.57 -5.11
CA ARG A 589 -17.71 -46.01 -4.79
C ARG A 589 -16.59 -46.39 -3.81
N ASN A 590 -16.70 -47.57 -3.20
CA ASN A 590 -15.69 -48.05 -2.26
C ASN A 590 -14.36 -48.31 -2.99
N GLY A 591 -13.39 -47.42 -2.78
CA GLY A 591 -12.10 -47.38 -3.48
C GLY A 591 -11.75 -45.97 -3.97
N ASP A 592 -12.77 -45.15 -4.25
CA ASP A 592 -12.60 -43.82 -4.88
C ASP A 592 -12.28 -42.71 -3.86
N TYR A 593 -12.39 -43.01 -2.56
CA TYR A 593 -12.31 -42.02 -1.49
C TYR A 593 -11.56 -42.54 -0.25
N SER A 594 -11.00 -41.61 0.53
CA SER A 594 -10.40 -41.85 1.86
C SER A 594 -10.81 -40.72 2.80
N PHE A 595 -11.72 -41.00 3.74
CA PHE A 595 -12.16 -40.04 4.77
C PHE A 595 -11.63 -40.47 6.13
N ARG A 596 -10.83 -39.63 6.78
CA ARG A 596 -10.15 -39.92 8.06
C ARG A 596 -10.03 -38.66 8.92
N SER A 597 -10.10 -38.82 10.23
CA SER A 597 -9.99 -37.73 11.22
C SER A 597 -8.87 -37.99 12.23
N ALA A 598 -8.38 -36.91 12.86
CA ALA A 598 -7.64 -36.99 14.11
C ALA A 598 -8.59 -37.38 15.26
N SER A 599 -8.05 -37.99 16.32
CA SER A 599 -8.82 -38.38 17.51
C SER A 599 -9.43 -37.17 18.22
N GLY A 600 -10.72 -37.26 18.57
CA GLY A 600 -11.45 -36.24 19.30
C GLY A 600 -12.92 -36.22 18.88
N SER A 601 -13.83 -36.36 19.85
CA SER A 601 -15.27 -36.55 19.59
C SER A 601 -15.91 -35.46 18.73
N TRP A 602 -15.43 -34.21 18.80
CA TRP A 602 -15.92 -33.12 17.96
C TRP A 602 -15.35 -33.14 16.54
N ILE A 603 -14.15 -33.69 16.34
CA ILE A 603 -13.53 -33.91 15.02
C ILE A 603 -14.21 -35.09 14.33
N GLU A 604 -14.44 -36.18 15.07
CA GLU A 604 -15.17 -37.37 14.62
C GLU A 604 -16.62 -37.02 14.23
N LYS A 605 -17.33 -36.21 15.02
CA LYS A 605 -18.64 -35.63 14.64
C LYS A 605 -18.54 -34.70 13.42
N SER A 606 -17.46 -33.91 13.30
CA SER A 606 -17.27 -33.01 12.15
C SER A 606 -17.16 -33.77 10.84
N ILE A 607 -16.36 -34.84 10.80
CA ILE A 607 -16.20 -35.65 9.59
C ILE A 607 -17.46 -36.46 9.26
N GLN A 608 -18.20 -36.95 10.25
CA GLN A 608 -19.53 -37.57 10.02
C GLN A 608 -20.49 -36.62 9.31
N HIS A 609 -20.52 -35.34 9.69
CA HIS A 609 -21.39 -34.34 9.08
C HIS A 609 -20.88 -33.82 7.73
N PHE A 610 -19.56 -33.74 7.55
CA PHE A 610 -18.95 -33.50 6.24
C PHE A 610 -19.31 -34.61 5.25
N VAL A 611 -19.03 -35.88 5.59
CA VAL A 611 -19.27 -37.02 4.69
C VAL A 611 -20.76 -37.16 4.35
N LYS A 612 -21.68 -36.95 5.32
CA LYS A 612 -23.13 -36.92 5.07
C LYS A 612 -23.57 -35.83 4.08
N GLY A 613 -22.79 -34.77 3.87
CA GLY A 613 -23.08 -33.78 2.82
C GLY A 613 -22.65 -34.22 1.42
N LEU A 614 -21.79 -35.24 1.30
CA LEU A 614 -21.45 -35.90 0.04
C LEU A 614 -22.40 -37.06 -0.27
N GLY A 615 -22.78 -37.86 0.73
CA GLY A 615 -23.73 -38.97 0.58
C GLY A 615 -23.92 -39.77 1.87
N ASP A 616 -25.03 -40.51 1.98
CA ASP A 616 -25.39 -41.25 3.19
C ASP A 616 -24.69 -42.63 3.30
N ASP A 617 -24.30 -43.26 2.18
CA ASP A 617 -23.68 -44.60 2.14
C ASP A 617 -22.14 -44.60 2.19
N LEU A 618 -21.52 -43.45 2.44
CA LEU A 618 -20.06 -43.28 2.42
C LEU A 618 -19.42 -43.65 3.78
N THR A 619 -18.31 -44.38 3.72
CA THR A 619 -17.62 -44.87 4.94
C THR A 619 -16.51 -43.93 5.41
N ILE A 620 -16.08 -44.10 6.68
CA ILE A 620 -15.00 -43.32 7.29
C ILE A 620 -13.97 -44.30 7.87
N GLU A 621 -12.69 -44.06 7.59
CA GLU A 621 -11.59 -44.84 8.16
C GLU A 621 -11.59 -44.72 9.69
N LYS A 622 -11.28 -45.83 10.36
CA LYS A 622 -11.02 -45.82 11.81
C LYS A 622 -9.81 -44.93 12.10
N VAL A 623 -9.93 -44.07 13.10
CA VAL A 623 -8.84 -43.23 13.61
C VAL A 623 -7.63 -44.11 13.95
N LYS A 624 -6.47 -43.78 13.37
CA LYS A 624 -5.21 -44.52 13.60
C LYS A 624 -4.52 -43.96 14.84
N ALA A 625 -3.99 -44.85 15.69
CA ALA A 625 -3.23 -44.47 16.87
C ALA A 625 -1.74 -44.26 16.52
N GLY A 626 -1.10 -43.28 17.15
CA GLY A 626 0.31 -42.92 16.91
C GLY A 626 0.46 -41.57 16.22
N ALA A 627 1.63 -41.32 15.63
CA ALA A 627 1.94 -40.10 14.88
C ALA A 627 1.36 -40.15 13.46
N ASP A 628 0.03 -40.21 13.35
CA ASP A 628 -0.65 -40.15 12.05
C ASP A 628 -0.64 -38.73 11.48
N VAL A 629 -0.66 -38.62 10.14
CA VAL A 629 -0.54 -37.35 9.37
C VAL A 629 -1.56 -36.28 9.74
N MET A 630 -2.67 -36.68 10.38
CA MET A 630 -3.74 -35.77 10.83
C MET A 630 -3.40 -35.00 12.11
N ALA A 631 -2.47 -35.48 12.94
CA ALA A 631 -2.06 -34.83 14.19
C ALA A 631 -0.68 -35.31 14.72
N PRO A 632 0.41 -35.27 13.93
CA PRO A 632 1.72 -35.79 14.34
C PRO A 632 2.27 -35.07 15.59
N TYR A 633 1.95 -33.77 15.74
CA TYR A 633 2.29 -32.97 16.91
C TYR A 633 1.71 -33.51 18.22
N ALA A 634 0.61 -34.29 18.19
CA ALA A 634 -0.09 -34.76 19.37
C ALA A 634 0.68 -35.86 20.12
N THR A 635 1.50 -36.64 19.43
CA THR A 635 2.37 -37.69 19.99
C THR A 635 3.84 -37.30 20.02
N CYS A 636 4.21 -36.16 19.43
CA CYS A 636 5.60 -35.72 19.34
C CYS A 636 6.16 -35.21 20.68
N GLY A 637 7.14 -35.92 21.26
CA GLY A 637 7.68 -35.61 22.59
C GLY A 637 8.25 -34.20 22.71
N SER A 638 9.10 -33.80 21.77
CA SER A 638 9.73 -32.47 21.73
C SER A 638 8.71 -31.35 21.50
N TYR A 639 7.72 -31.51 20.63
CA TYR A 639 6.65 -30.51 20.49
C TYR A 639 5.82 -30.38 21.77
N GLN A 640 5.49 -31.50 22.44
CA GLN A 640 4.80 -31.45 23.74
C GLN A 640 5.62 -30.70 24.79
N LYS A 641 6.94 -30.90 24.85
CA LYS A 641 7.85 -30.28 25.82
C LYS A 641 8.11 -28.81 25.48
N ASP A 642 8.67 -28.55 24.31
CA ASP A 642 9.30 -27.29 23.92
C ASP A 642 8.31 -26.27 23.35
N VAL A 643 7.10 -26.70 22.98
CA VAL A 643 6.00 -25.80 22.56
C VAL A 643 4.78 -25.92 23.47
N GLN A 644 4.16 -27.09 23.60
CA GLN A 644 2.85 -27.20 24.28
C GLN A 644 2.92 -26.93 25.79
N ARG A 645 4.00 -27.34 26.47
CA ARG A 645 4.22 -27.14 27.91
C ARG A 645 5.13 -25.95 28.23
N ASN A 646 5.73 -25.33 27.22
CA ASN A 646 6.68 -24.22 27.38
C ASN A 646 5.93 -22.87 27.56
N PRO A 647 6.02 -22.20 28.73
CA PRO A 647 5.36 -20.92 28.94
C PRO A 647 5.96 -19.79 28.09
N ASN A 648 7.23 -19.90 27.67
CA ASN A 648 7.95 -18.84 26.98
C ASN A 648 7.40 -18.57 25.57
N ILE A 649 6.65 -19.51 24.99
CA ILE A 649 5.94 -19.38 23.70
C ILE A 649 5.02 -18.16 23.66
N TYR A 650 4.51 -17.71 24.82
CA TYR A 650 3.56 -16.60 24.89
C TYR A 650 4.20 -15.28 25.37
N VAL A 651 5.53 -15.18 25.42
CA VAL A 651 6.24 -13.99 25.93
C VAL A 651 5.96 -12.72 25.12
N GLU A 652 5.91 -12.78 23.79
CA GLU A 652 5.59 -11.58 22.99
C GLU A 652 4.15 -11.13 23.17
N ALA A 653 3.19 -12.05 23.35
CA ALA A 653 1.83 -11.69 23.72
C ALA A 653 1.75 -11.06 25.13
N ALA A 654 2.54 -11.58 26.09
CA ALA A 654 2.63 -11.03 27.45
C ALA A 654 3.34 -9.66 27.50
N LYS A 655 4.30 -9.40 26.60
CA LYS A 655 4.91 -8.07 26.39
C LYS A 655 3.94 -7.10 25.72
N TYR A 656 3.20 -7.54 24.71
CA TYR A 656 2.19 -6.71 24.05
C TYR A 656 1.08 -6.29 25.02
N MET A 657 0.67 -7.18 25.93
CA MET A 657 -0.23 -6.86 27.05
C MET A 657 0.35 -5.88 28.09
N GLN A 658 1.59 -5.42 27.95
CA GLN A 658 2.19 -4.34 28.75
C GLN A 658 2.36 -3.03 27.96
N ASN A 659 2.00 -3.01 26.66
CA ASN A 659 2.16 -1.82 25.83
C ASN A 659 1.04 -0.77 26.06
N SER A 660 1.25 0.45 25.57
CA SER A 660 0.28 1.55 25.71
C SER A 660 -1.06 1.31 25.01
N GLU A 661 -1.11 0.42 24.03
CA GLU A 661 -2.27 0.14 23.19
C GLU A 661 -3.26 -0.82 23.86
N TYR A 662 -2.77 -1.93 24.43
CA TYR A 662 -3.55 -2.81 25.29
C TYR A 662 -3.98 -2.11 26.58
N LEU A 663 -3.09 -1.32 27.20
CA LEU A 663 -3.44 -0.56 28.40
C LEU A 663 -4.53 0.49 28.10
N ALA A 664 -4.49 1.15 26.93
CA ALA A 664 -5.58 2.03 26.48
C ALA A 664 -6.87 1.24 26.19
N THR A 665 -6.79 0.07 25.56
CA THR A 665 -7.94 -0.83 25.31
C THR A 665 -8.63 -1.22 26.63
N LYS A 666 -7.85 -1.64 27.63
CA LYS A 666 -8.32 -2.01 28.97
C LYS A 666 -9.04 -0.84 29.67
N ASP A 667 -8.47 0.36 29.62
CA ASP A 667 -9.10 1.58 30.14
C ASP A 667 -10.38 1.97 29.35
N ARG A 668 -10.37 1.88 28.01
CA ARG A 668 -11.56 2.12 27.17
C ARG A 668 -12.70 1.17 27.55
N ILE A 669 -12.44 -0.13 27.70
CA ILE A 669 -13.45 -1.13 28.09
C ILE A 669 -14.00 -0.82 29.49
N GLN A 670 -13.15 -0.48 30.46
CA GLN A 670 -13.58 -0.14 31.81
C GLN A 670 -14.44 1.14 31.85
N ARG A 671 -14.05 2.19 31.11
CA ARG A 671 -14.84 3.43 30.96
C ARG A 671 -16.15 3.21 30.19
N ARG A 672 -16.13 2.38 29.14
CA ARG A 672 -17.32 2.02 28.33
C ARG A 672 -18.33 1.25 29.15
N THR A 673 -17.89 0.26 29.92
CA THR A 673 -18.73 -0.52 30.85
C THR A 673 -19.16 0.26 32.10
N GLY A 674 -18.43 1.32 32.46
CA GLY A 674 -18.74 2.19 33.61
C GLY A 674 -18.43 1.56 34.97
N ILE A 675 -17.65 0.47 34.99
CA ILE A 675 -17.35 -0.33 36.18
C ILE A 675 -16.39 0.44 37.10
N ASP A 676 -16.69 0.46 38.40
CA ASP A 676 -15.96 1.22 39.43
C ASP A 676 -14.87 0.43 40.17
N TYR A 677 -14.55 -0.78 39.72
CA TYR A 677 -13.34 -1.54 40.10
C TYR A 677 -12.44 -1.78 38.88
N MET A 678 -11.15 -2.05 39.13
CA MET A 678 -10.19 -2.32 38.05
C MET A 678 -10.43 -3.71 37.45
N LEU A 679 -10.68 -3.78 36.15
CA LEU A 679 -10.78 -5.06 35.43
C LEU A 679 -9.40 -5.73 35.34
N THR A 680 -9.30 -7.03 35.62
CA THR A 680 -8.08 -7.81 35.38
C THR A 680 -7.96 -8.22 33.92
N ASP A 681 -6.77 -8.62 33.49
CA ASP A 681 -6.55 -9.11 32.13
C ASP A 681 -7.33 -10.41 31.86
N ASP A 682 -7.52 -11.24 32.89
CA ASP A 682 -8.43 -12.39 32.87
C ASP A 682 -9.90 -11.96 32.71
N ASN A 683 -10.35 -10.87 33.35
CA ASN A 683 -11.71 -10.35 33.15
C ASN A 683 -11.91 -9.88 31.70
N ILE A 684 -10.95 -9.14 31.14
CA ILE A 684 -10.98 -8.69 29.75
C ILE A 684 -11.00 -9.89 28.79
N THR A 685 -10.15 -10.88 29.03
CA THR A 685 -10.08 -12.12 28.23
C THR A 685 -11.38 -12.92 28.32
N ALA A 686 -11.97 -13.07 29.51
CA ALA A 686 -13.21 -13.80 29.71
C ALA A 686 -14.44 -13.10 29.08
N LEU A 687 -14.47 -11.76 29.06
CA LEU A 687 -15.48 -10.99 28.33
C LEU A 687 -15.32 -11.15 26.80
N TYR A 688 -14.08 -11.23 26.31
CA TYR A 688 -13.79 -11.46 24.90
C TYR A 688 -14.14 -12.90 24.47
N ASP A 689 -13.86 -13.89 25.33
CA ASP A 689 -14.32 -15.27 25.17
C ASP A 689 -15.86 -15.35 25.16
N LEU A 690 -16.56 -14.65 26.07
CA LEU A 690 -18.02 -14.56 26.07
C LEU A 690 -18.54 -13.96 24.75
N CYS A 691 -17.91 -12.90 24.22
CA CYS A 691 -18.24 -12.35 22.90
C CYS A 691 -18.11 -13.41 21.79
N ARG A 692 -16.92 -14.02 21.63
CA ARG A 692 -16.64 -14.89 20.47
C ARG A 692 -17.32 -16.25 20.50
N TYR A 693 -17.36 -16.95 21.64
CA TYR A 693 -18.03 -18.25 21.72
C TYR A 693 -19.57 -18.16 21.56
N THR A 694 -20.18 -17.01 21.86
CA THR A 694 -21.65 -16.84 21.83
C THR A 694 -22.17 -16.05 20.62
N TRP A 695 -21.29 -15.68 19.68
CA TRP A 695 -21.65 -15.17 18.34
C TRP A 695 -22.03 -16.32 17.41
N SER A 696 -23.20 -16.29 16.78
CA SER A 696 -23.57 -17.22 15.69
C SER A 696 -23.64 -16.48 14.36
N ALA A 697 -22.91 -16.96 13.36
CA ALA A 697 -22.94 -16.44 11.99
C ALA A 697 -23.99 -17.16 11.15
N VAL A 698 -24.30 -18.44 11.45
CA VAL A 698 -25.39 -19.17 10.79
C VAL A 698 -26.76 -18.57 11.13
N ASP A 699 -26.97 -18.17 12.38
CA ASP A 699 -28.24 -17.55 12.81
C ASP A 699 -28.28 -16.03 12.58
N ASN A 700 -27.23 -15.45 11.97
CA ASN A 700 -26.97 -14.00 11.89
C ASN A 700 -27.17 -13.27 13.25
N LYS A 701 -26.70 -13.89 14.33
CA LYS A 701 -26.98 -13.51 15.72
C LYS A 701 -25.69 -13.13 16.45
N PHE A 702 -25.40 -11.84 16.43
CA PHE A 702 -24.30 -11.24 17.17
C PHE A 702 -24.42 -11.51 18.68
N SER A 703 -23.29 -11.71 19.36
CA SER A 703 -23.30 -11.78 20.81
C SER A 703 -23.51 -10.38 21.42
N PRO A 704 -24.48 -10.20 22.36
CA PRO A 704 -24.59 -8.98 23.14
C PRO A 704 -23.35 -8.68 23.98
N TRP A 705 -22.53 -9.69 24.32
CA TRP A 705 -21.26 -9.48 25.03
C TRP A 705 -20.23 -8.72 24.20
N CYS A 706 -20.30 -8.77 22.87
CA CYS A 706 -19.39 -7.99 22.02
C CYS A 706 -19.62 -6.47 22.13
N ALA A 707 -20.79 -6.02 22.59
CA ALA A 707 -21.09 -4.60 22.74
C ALA A 707 -20.21 -3.89 23.79
N VAL A 708 -19.57 -4.61 24.72
CA VAL A 708 -18.67 -4.02 25.73
C VAL A 708 -17.37 -3.48 25.13
N PHE A 709 -17.07 -3.82 23.89
CA PHE A 709 -15.88 -3.42 23.13
C PHE A 709 -16.22 -2.37 22.05
N THR A 710 -15.24 -1.58 21.61
CA THR A 710 -15.24 -0.90 20.31
C THR A 710 -14.65 -1.79 19.21
N LYS A 711 -14.60 -1.32 17.96
CA LYS A 711 -13.83 -1.97 16.88
C LYS A 711 -12.35 -2.11 17.27
N ASP A 712 -11.75 -0.98 17.66
CA ASP A 712 -10.34 -0.85 18.02
C ASP A 712 -9.97 -1.77 19.20
N ASP A 713 -10.90 -1.94 20.16
CA ASP A 713 -10.72 -2.87 21.28
C ASP A 713 -10.66 -4.33 20.80
N LEU A 714 -11.48 -4.71 19.81
CA LEU A 714 -11.50 -6.06 19.24
C LEU A 714 -10.27 -6.34 18.37
N GLU A 715 -9.80 -5.36 17.58
CA GLU A 715 -8.56 -5.47 16.79
C GLU A 715 -7.34 -5.77 17.68
N VAL A 716 -7.21 -5.07 18.80
CA VAL A 716 -6.15 -5.29 19.79
C VAL A 716 -6.28 -6.66 20.48
N LEU A 717 -7.51 -7.13 20.74
CA LEU A 717 -7.77 -8.43 21.37
C LEU A 717 -7.62 -9.63 20.41
N GLU A 718 -7.86 -9.43 19.12
CA GLU A 718 -7.52 -10.39 18.06
C GLU A 718 -6.00 -10.53 17.92
N TYR A 719 -5.27 -9.43 17.79
CA TYR A 719 -3.80 -9.46 17.64
C TYR A 719 -3.08 -10.16 18.81
N ILE A 720 -3.61 -10.07 20.03
CA ILE A 720 -3.12 -10.82 21.19
C ILE A 720 -3.26 -12.35 21.02
N GLN A 721 -4.32 -12.82 20.36
CA GLN A 721 -4.46 -14.24 20.02
C GLN A 721 -3.56 -14.61 18.83
N ASP A 722 -3.43 -13.73 17.84
CA ASP A 722 -2.60 -13.98 16.67
C ASP A 722 -1.12 -14.08 17.04
N LEU A 723 -0.62 -13.26 17.97
CA LEU A 723 0.70 -13.45 18.59
C LEU A 723 0.82 -14.84 19.26
N LYS A 724 -0.20 -15.26 20.03
CA LYS A 724 -0.23 -16.59 20.67
C LYS A 724 -0.28 -17.74 19.67
N HIS A 725 -0.84 -17.54 18.48
CA HIS A 725 -0.87 -18.53 17.41
C HIS A 725 0.40 -18.51 16.55
N TYR A 726 0.97 -17.34 16.27
CA TYR A 726 2.20 -17.15 15.50
C TYR A 726 3.40 -17.83 16.16
N TYR A 727 3.59 -17.66 17.48
CA TYR A 727 4.71 -18.27 18.21
C TYR A 727 4.50 -19.74 18.59
N ARG A 728 3.26 -20.25 18.53
CA ARG A 728 2.92 -21.62 18.93
C ARG A 728 2.74 -22.57 17.74
N ASN A 729 2.12 -22.07 16.66
CA ASN A 729 1.65 -22.85 15.51
C ASN A 729 2.13 -22.27 14.16
N GLY A 730 2.94 -21.20 14.16
CA GLY A 730 3.34 -20.46 12.95
C GLY A 730 4.84 -20.12 12.94
N TYR A 731 5.20 -19.09 12.17
CA TYR A 731 6.59 -18.74 11.85
C TYR A 731 7.46 -18.28 13.03
N GLY A 732 6.91 -18.13 14.25
CA GLY A 732 7.70 -17.80 15.44
C GLY A 732 8.68 -18.90 15.89
N THR A 733 8.64 -20.07 15.24
CA THR A 733 9.72 -21.06 15.20
C THR A 733 10.09 -21.33 13.73
N CYS A 734 11.29 -20.94 13.31
CA CYS A 734 11.61 -20.73 11.88
C CYS A 734 11.98 -22.00 11.09
N THR A 735 11.48 -22.09 9.85
CA THR A 735 12.09 -22.70 8.64
C THR A 735 11.48 -22.05 7.38
N ASP A 736 12.19 -22.05 6.23
CA ASP A 736 12.01 -21.05 5.16
C ASP A 736 11.55 -21.56 3.75
N ASN A 737 10.69 -20.76 3.09
CA ASN A 737 10.57 -20.39 1.64
C ASN A 737 10.28 -21.38 0.45
N SER A 738 9.50 -20.90 -0.56
CA SER A 738 9.61 -21.10 -2.06
C SER A 738 8.42 -21.60 -2.96
N GLU A 739 8.64 -21.69 -4.30
CA GLU A 739 7.76 -21.29 -5.45
C GLU A 739 7.70 -22.37 -6.61
N ASP A 740 6.80 -22.48 -7.63
CA ASP A 740 5.52 -21.83 -8.06
C ASP A 740 4.59 -22.74 -8.98
N TYR A 741 3.77 -22.14 -9.87
CA TYR A 741 2.94 -22.56 -11.06
C TYR A 741 2.29 -23.96 -11.24
N ASN A 742 0.94 -24.05 -11.44
CA ASN A 742 -0.09 -24.98 -12.08
C ASN A 742 -1.06 -26.15 -11.49
N VAL A 743 -1.44 -26.28 -10.19
CA VAL A 743 -2.58 -27.05 -9.51
C VAL A 743 -3.30 -26.16 -8.46
N VAL A 744 -4.62 -26.14 -8.37
CA VAL A 744 -5.36 -25.15 -7.56
C VAL A 744 -5.41 -25.45 -6.05
N PHE A 745 -4.92 -24.52 -5.22
CA PHE A 745 -5.09 -24.52 -3.75
C PHE A 745 -6.25 -23.63 -3.31
N TYR A 746 -7.08 -24.07 -2.36
CA TYR A 746 -8.16 -23.28 -1.76
C TYR A 746 -8.01 -23.17 -0.24
N LEU A 747 -8.23 -21.98 0.32
CA LEU A 747 -8.34 -21.71 1.76
C LEU A 747 -9.70 -21.05 2.03
N ASN A 748 -10.47 -21.62 2.96
CA ASN A 748 -11.81 -21.11 3.30
C ASN A 748 -12.71 -20.88 2.06
N GLU A 749 -12.65 -21.78 1.08
CA GLU A 749 -13.40 -21.73 -0.19
C GLU A 749 -12.99 -20.61 -1.17
N GLU A 750 -11.81 -19.99 -0.99
CA GLU A 750 -11.20 -19.04 -1.95
C GLU A 750 -9.81 -19.50 -2.40
N PRO A 751 -9.38 -19.24 -3.66
CA PRO A 751 -8.08 -19.72 -4.18
C PRO A 751 -6.87 -19.00 -3.55
N MET A 752 -5.87 -19.78 -3.12
CA MET A 752 -4.66 -19.31 -2.43
C MET A 752 -3.59 -18.77 -3.37
N ARG A 753 -3.70 -17.48 -3.73
CA ARG A 753 -2.72 -16.76 -4.56
C ARG A 753 -1.31 -16.61 -3.95
N SER A 754 -1.09 -17.04 -2.71
CA SER A 754 0.18 -16.94 -1.99
C SER A 754 1.03 -18.22 -2.02
N ILE A 755 0.53 -19.32 -2.60
CA ILE A 755 1.32 -20.54 -2.79
C ILE A 755 1.86 -20.60 -4.22
N CYS A 756 1.07 -20.10 -5.20
CA CYS A 756 1.48 -19.87 -6.59
C CYS A 756 0.61 -18.81 -7.29
N GLU A 757 1.09 -18.32 -8.44
CA GLU A 757 0.41 -17.34 -9.30
C GLU A 757 -1.01 -17.80 -9.72
N GLU A 758 -1.97 -16.87 -9.67
CA GLU A 758 -3.44 -17.08 -9.77
C GLU A 758 -4.04 -18.18 -8.86
N GLY A 759 -3.24 -18.79 -7.97
CA GLY A 759 -3.64 -19.86 -7.05
C GLY A 759 -3.31 -21.28 -7.51
N VAL A 760 -2.43 -21.45 -8.51
CA VAL A 760 -2.21 -22.72 -9.24
C VAL A 760 -0.72 -23.16 -9.13
N CYS A 761 -0.34 -24.34 -8.57
CA CYS A 761 0.98 -25.07 -8.46
C CYS A 761 1.15 -26.55 -9.07
N SER A 762 1.81 -26.79 -10.22
CA SER A 762 1.64 -27.85 -11.28
C SER A 762 2.10 -29.24 -10.92
N TRP A 763 1.91 -30.24 -11.78
CA TRP A 763 2.51 -31.56 -11.52
C TRP A 763 4.02 -31.51 -11.23
N ARG A 764 4.83 -30.79 -12.01
CA ARG A 764 6.29 -30.75 -11.82
C ARG A 764 6.68 -29.96 -10.57
N GLU A 765 5.90 -28.93 -10.22
CA GLU A 765 6.23 -28.03 -9.12
C GLU A 765 5.56 -28.43 -7.79
N PHE A 766 4.38 -29.04 -7.82
CA PHE A 766 3.80 -29.89 -6.78
C PHE A 766 4.76 -31.02 -6.43
N GLU A 767 5.29 -31.74 -7.43
CA GLU A 767 6.31 -32.75 -7.16
C GLU A 767 7.56 -32.09 -6.57
N ASN A 768 8.14 -31.04 -7.15
CA ASN A 768 9.36 -30.42 -6.59
C ASN A 768 9.16 -29.83 -5.18
N LYS A 769 7.98 -29.26 -4.86
CA LYS A 769 7.65 -28.72 -3.52
C LYS A 769 7.39 -29.82 -2.49
N LEU A 770 6.71 -30.91 -2.87
CA LEU A 770 6.28 -31.95 -1.92
C LEU A 770 7.17 -33.20 -1.89
N ARG A 771 7.97 -33.47 -2.92
CA ARG A 771 8.97 -34.55 -2.97
C ARG A 771 10.00 -34.46 -1.84
N PRO A 772 10.51 -33.28 -1.42
CA PRO A 772 11.31 -33.15 -0.20
C PRO A 772 10.59 -33.71 1.04
N PHE A 773 9.27 -33.54 1.13
CA PHE A 773 8.48 -34.00 2.27
C PHE A 773 8.13 -35.51 2.25
N ILE A 774 8.27 -36.21 1.12
CA ILE A 774 7.96 -37.66 1.01
C ILE A 774 8.79 -38.48 2.02
N ASN A 775 10.02 -38.05 2.29
CA ASN A 775 10.93 -38.68 3.26
C ASN A 775 11.02 -37.90 4.58
N THR A 776 10.01 -37.10 4.96
CA THR A 776 10.01 -36.39 6.25
C THR A 776 9.98 -37.40 7.38
N THR A 777 11.10 -37.56 8.10
CA THR A 777 11.13 -38.31 9.34
C THR A 777 10.70 -37.42 10.51
N ILE A 778 10.22 -38.06 11.58
CA ILE A 778 9.82 -37.39 12.83
C ILE A 778 10.79 -37.72 13.97
N ASP A 779 12.06 -37.99 13.65
CA ASP A 779 13.05 -38.51 14.60
C ASP A 779 13.28 -37.56 15.78
N PHE A 780 13.13 -36.25 15.55
CA PHE A 780 13.16 -35.21 16.59
C PHE A 780 12.05 -35.36 17.64
N CYS A 781 11.01 -36.14 17.37
CA CYS A 781 9.92 -36.47 18.30
C CYS A 781 10.24 -37.67 19.22
N GLU A 782 11.26 -38.48 18.91
CA GLU A 782 11.59 -39.70 19.67
C GLU A 782 12.32 -39.44 20.99
N PHE A 783 12.58 -38.18 21.34
CA PHE A 783 13.31 -37.79 22.55
C PHE A 783 12.57 -38.18 23.83
N ARG A 784 12.84 -39.40 24.31
CA ARG A 784 12.58 -39.80 25.69
C ARG A 784 13.47 -38.98 26.61
N SER A 785 12.89 -38.05 27.36
CA SER A 785 13.58 -37.46 28.51
C SER A 785 13.88 -38.55 29.54
N GLU A 786 15.14 -38.67 29.95
CA GLU A 786 15.50 -39.45 31.13
C GLU A 786 14.79 -38.88 32.38
N PRO A 787 14.46 -39.71 33.38
CA PRO A 787 13.69 -39.28 34.54
C PRO A 787 14.55 -38.47 35.54
N TYR A 788 14.18 -37.21 35.72
CA TYR A 788 14.56 -36.32 36.84
C TYR A 788 13.34 -35.50 37.27
#